data_AF-A0A534UGZ5-F1
#
_entry.id   AF-A0A534UGZ5-F1
#
_cell.length_a   1.000
_cell.length_b   1.000
_cell.length_c   1.000
_cell.angle_alpha   90.00
_cell.angle_beta   90.00
_cell.angle_gamma   90.00
#
_symmetry.space_group_name_H-M   'P 1'
#
loop_
_entity.id
_entity.type
_entity.pdbx_description
1 polymer ?
#
loop_
_entity_poly.entity_id
_entity_poly.type
_entity_poly.pdbx_seq_one_letter_code
_entity_poly.pdbx_strand_id
1 'polypeptide(L)'
;MKPRQLLHRGVVQSSGLLFDEALLGAGEARARIVAEWESTALVLRFGPLLVLRFGRPRPVDCARATGLPLVESAGVLYGAPLEADERAALTVSPPASVVVRGGEAIVLGGGAEEHPASWIDLDRFDVVEVESLGEGPPAPASSAPVPVEVGRSGFGVPAADPEAARVAADLASASERERTTSEASWGAGAFGLVASAALRALARLAGLLAPPGPRSGAGGQRRGVWDGLRDAIDRALVRLAVWTRASRLLGARQAEYLRKLFRSLDEGDVDEALRTAIPLADPASEGASPSALGLPAPRRSLAIRPRPSGRSRSIGLGAEIYEELRSRYRAIFNRLVSHGRIDEAAFVLAELLGAADEAVDFLERHGRLLLAAELAEARELPAPRLVRQWMLAGETDRALTIARQRSAFGAAVLYLETRLSPLAPILRLHWADWLATTGQYGAAIEVAWKVTEARRLARRWLDHLLALGGPAASKALVRQLELSPGRFAELGPKVIGLLEPSDEVGREERVALAEQLARCKEPNPALAALARPAVRACVRDGSVAPDTLRALLDLSGDGALAADVPPVKQKGRTTPASLRLEVEDCGVMQVFDAALLTRRKMLVALGESGARVVGPDGRTTRAFAAPSFRLIISDHLDRALALARRGEVSRVHLLDLLSGGSRDLGELPDLSAFAPDFDGALWFAALGHSIVAVDLAAAGLRTSWRVTALPGRVLSVARSSTSLSIAIEAHIPLGTPELEVWRYDLPHMVLRDRTAAAWSGGLPALGANGALAAIERDSADPSQVVWRTFTRDWQRGSQALTPEPALPIGAGDVRHPPVLLDRFFAVPAAQPGSSAIRVFSTKRDLPQPPEIVLMGADAPRARLQGVDGKPHLICCDDRGRLLACDLDAARLLVNTRL
;
A
#
# COMPACT_ATOMS: atom_id res chain seq x y z
N MET A 1 20.64 -1.83 -56.24
CA MET A 1 21.89 -1.63 -55.46
C MET A 1 21.96 -2.69 -54.37
N LYS A 2 23.15 -3.24 -54.06
CA LYS A 2 23.33 -4.28 -53.03
C LYS A 2 23.87 -3.66 -51.73
N PRO A 3 23.10 -3.64 -50.63
CA PRO A 3 23.55 -3.00 -49.40
C PRO A 3 24.61 -3.81 -48.66
N ARG A 4 25.50 -3.11 -47.94
CA ARG A 4 26.49 -3.71 -47.02
C ARG A 4 25.83 -4.38 -45.83
N GLN A 5 24.72 -3.82 -45.34
CA GLN A 5 23.93 -4.38 -44.24
C GLN A 5 22.48 -4.61 -44.69
N LEU A 6 21.99 -5.83 -44.48
CA LEU A 6 20.69 -6.26 -45.02
C LEU A 6 19.53 -6.06 -44.05
N LEU A 7 19.81 -5.90 -42.75
CA LEU A 7 18.81 -5.82 -41.68
C LEU A 7 19.29 -4.91 -40.54
N HIS A 8 18.36 -4.24 -39.88
CA HIS A 8 18.61 -3.56 -38.61
C HIS A 8 18.92 -4.58 -37.50
N ARG A 9 19.76 -4.18 -36.53
CA ARG A 9 20.14 -5.02 -35.37
C ARG A 9 20.00 -4.23 -34.08
N GLY A 10 19.65 -4.93 -32.99
CA GLY A 10 19.42 -4.33 -31.69
C GLY A 10 18.10 -3.57 -31.62
N VAL A 11 18.05 -2.55 -30.75
CA VAL A 11 16.86 -1.71 -30.58
C VAL A 11 16.98 -0.48 -31.48
N VAL A 12 16.02 -0.30 -32.39
CA VAL A 12 15.96 0.85 -33.30
C VAL A 12 14.73 1.70 -33.05
N GLN A 13 14.83 3.02 -33.29
CA GLN A 13 13.66 3.90 -33.32
C GLN A 13 12.91 3.68 -34.63
N SER A 14 11.91 2.80 -34.58
CA SER A 14 11.16 2.38 -35.75
C SER A 14 9.91 3.24 -35.95
N SER A 15 9.73 3.74 -37.17
CA SER A 15 8.54 4.49 -37.59
C SER A 15 7.49 3.62 -38.27
N GLY A 16 7.73 2.31 -38.39
CA GLY A 16 6.77 1.35 -38.95
C GLY A 16 7.34 -0.04 -39.09
N LEU A 17 6.49 -1.02 -39.41
CA LEU A 17 6.85 -2.42 -39.63
C LEU A 17 6.42 -2.86 -41.03
N LEU A 18 7.21 -3.71 -41.66
CA LEU A 18 6.90 -4.36 -42.93
C LEU A 18 6.57 -5.84 -42.72
N PHE A 19 5.50 -6.29 -43.37
CA PHE A 19 5.04 -7.67 -43.41
C PHE A 19 4.98 -8.15 -44.86
N ASP A 20 5.49 -9.35 -45.14
CA ASP A 20 5.40 -9.97 -46.47
C ASP A 20 4.37 -11.10 -46.42
N GLU A 21 3.22 -10.90 -47.06
CA GLU A 21 2.15 -11.90 -47.12
C GLU A 21 2.59 -13.17 -47.86
N ALA A 22 3.56 -13.08 -48.79
CA ALA A 22 4.09 -14.27 -49.47
C ALA A 22 4.94 -15.14 -48.53
N LEU A 23 5.49 -14.58 -47.45
CA LEU A 23 6.27 -15.31 -46.43
C LEU A 23 5.40 -15.75 -45.24
N LEU A 24 4.50 -14.89 -44.78
CA LEU A 24 3.71 -15.10 -43.57
C LEU A 24 2.35 -15.75 -43.85
N GLY A 25 1.81 -15.59 -45.06
CA GLY A 25 0.40 -15.81 -45.37
C GLY A 25 -0.46 -14.59 -45.02
N ALA A 26 -1.52 -14.35 -45.79
CA ALA A 26 -2.35 -13.14 -45.67
C ALA A 26 -3.06 -13.04 -44.30
N GLY A 27 -3.55 -14.16 -43.75
CA GLY A 27 -4.24 -14.17 -42.45
C GLY A 27 -3.32 -13.78 -41.29
N GLU A 28 -2.13 -14.37 -41.24
CA GLU A 28 -1.13 -14.11 -40.19
C GLU A 28 -0.55 -12.69 -40.29
N ALA A 29 -0.27 -12.21 -41.51
CA ALA A 29 0.18 -10.83 -41.72
C ALA A 29 -0.85 -9.81 -41.21
N ARG A 30 -2.13 -10.00 -41.55
CA ARG A 30 -3.23 -9.15 -41.07
C ARG A 30 -3.41 -9.24 -39.56
N ALA A 31 -3.36 -10.43 -38.97
CA ALA A 31 -3.48 -10.61 -37.53
C ALA A 31 -2.37 -9.87 -36.76
N ARG A 32 -1.11 -9.95 -37.23
CA ARG A 32 0.01 -9.22 -36.63
C ARG A 32 -0.12 -7.72 -36.78
N ILE A 33 -0.60 -7.24 -37.93
CA ILE A 33 -0.86 -5.81 -38.12
C ILE A 33 -1.95 -5.32 -37.18
N VAL A 34 -3.07 -6.06 -37.05
CA VAL A 34 -4.17 -5.69 -36.12
C VAL A 34 -3.69 -5.67 -34.66
N ALA A 35 -2.82 -6.59 -34.26
CA ALA A 35 -2.25 -6.61 -32.91
C ALA A 35 -1.36 -5.39 -32.61
N GLU A 36 -0.76 -4.78 -33.64
CA GLU A 36 0.15 -3.63 -33.54
C GLU A 36 -0.52 -2.30 -33.95
N TRP A 37 -1.79 -2.34 -34.39
CA TRP A 37 -2.49 -1.21 -34.97
C TRP A 37 -3.06 -0.27 -33.90
N GLU A 38 -2.82 1.02 -34.09
CA GLU A 38 -3.33 2.10 -33.25
C GLU A 38 -4.12 3.07 -34.14
N SER A 39 -5.01 3.89 -33.55
CA SER A 39 -5.91 4.79 -34.30
C SER A 39 -5.19 5.86 -35.15
N THR A 40 -3.88 6.05 -34.95
CA THR A 40 -3.04 6.99 -35.72
C THR A 40 -2.09 6.30 -36.70
N ALA A 41 -2.14 4.97 -36.78
CA ALA A 41 -1.29 4.17 -37.65
C ALA A 41 -1.96 3.94 -39.01
N LEU A 42 -1.17 4.04 -40.07
CA LEU A 42 -1.59 3.87 -41.46
C LEU A 42 -1.05 2.55 -42.00
N VAL A 43 -1.87 1.80 -42.73
CA VAL A 43 -1.42 0.60 -43.43
C VAL A 43 -1.36 0.87 -44.93
N LEU A 44 -0.20 0.61 -45.53
CA LEU A 44 0.04 0.77 -46.96
C LEU A 44 0.33 -0.58 -47.61
N ARG A 45 -0.35 -0.87 -48.71
CA ARG A 45 -0.15 -2.09 -49.51
C ARG A 45 0.70 -1.81 -50.74
N PHE A 46 1.71 -2.66 -50.92
CA PHE A 46 2.60 -2.71 -52.08
C PHE A 46 2.62 -4.15 -52.61
N GLY A 47 1.57 -4.55 -53.34
CA GLY A 47 1.39 -5.94 -53.77
C GLY A 47 1.29 -6.90 -52.57
N PRO A 48 2.19 -7.89 -52.42
CA PRO A 48 2.21 -8.81 -51.27
C PRO A 48 2.83 -8.19 -50.01
N LEU A 49 3.38 -6.98 -50.07
CA LEU A 49 3.99 -6.31 -48.94
C LEU A 49 3.00 -5.35 -48.27
N LEU A 50 2.91 -5.44 -46.95
CA LEU A 50 2.14 -4.54 -46.10
C LEU A 50 3.07 -3.75 -45.20
N VAL A 51 2.95 -2.43 -45.22
CA VAL A 51 3.69 -1.52 -44.32
C VAL A 51 2.71 -0.93 -43.32
N LEU A 52 2.91 -1.22 -42.04
CA LEU A 52 2.25 -0.52 -40.94
C LEU A 52 3.13 0.68 -40.54
N ARG A 53 2.71 1.90 -40.84
CA ARG A 53 3.38 3.13 -40.41
C ARG A 53 2.78 3.60 -39.10
N PHE A 54 3.61 3.77 -38.07
CA PHE A 54 3.18 4.27 -36.77
C PHE A 54 2.92 5.77 -36.82
N GLY A 55 1.99 6.26 -35.99
CA GLY A 55 1.75 7.70 -35.83
C GLY A 55 2.93 8.44 -35.19
N ARG A 56 3.79 7.73 -34.44
CA ARG A 56 5.05 8.23 -33.87
C ARG A 56 6.13 7.13 -33.86
N PRO A 57 7.41 7.47 -34.06
CA PRO A 57 8.51 6.50 -33.93
C PRO A 57 8.58 5.91 -32.51
N ARG A 58 8.84 4.61 -32.40
CA ARG A 58 8.99 3.92 -31.10
C ARG A 58 10.17 2.94 -31.10
N PRO A 59 10.80 2.67 -29.94
CA PRO A 59 11.87 1.69 -29.86
C PRO A 59 11.33 0.28 -30.14
N VAL A 60 11.92 -0.42 -31.10
CA VAL A 60 11.59 -1.80 -31.48
C VAL A 60 12.87 -2.65 -31.44
N ASP A 61 12.85 -3.74 -30.68
CA ASP A 61 13.89 -4.77 -30.71
C ASP A 61 13.76 -5.60 -31.99
N CYS A 62 14.74 -5.46 -32.89
CA CYS A 62 14.72 -6.13 -34.20
C CYS A 62 14.66 -7.66 -34.11
N ALA A 63 15.13 -8.26 -33.01
CA ALA A 63 15.10 -9.72 -32.83
C ALA A 63 13.71 -10.25 -32.41
N ARG A 64 12.84 -9.37 -31.89
CA ARG A 64 11.51 -9.72 -31.37
C ARG A 64 10.37 -9.01 -32.10
N ALA A 65 10.69 -8.23 -33.12
CA ALA A 65 9.71 -7.47 -33.88
C ALA A 65 8.73 -8.40 -34.59
N THR A 66 7.45 -8.03 -34.58
CA THR A 66 6.36 -8.79 -35.22
C THR A 66 6.40 -8.72 -36.74
N GLY A 67 7.02 -7.67 -37.29
CA GLY A 67 7.40 -7.48 -38.69
C GLY A 67 8.79 -6.87 -38.83
N LEU A 68 9.28 -6.69 -40.06
CA LEU A 68 10.60 -6.10 -40.31
C LEU A 68 10.58 -4.60 -39.93
N PRO A 69 11.42 -4.14 -38.99
CA PRO A 69 11.43 -2.74 -38.57
C PRO A 69 11.86 -1.79 -39.68
N LEU A 70 11.13 -0.69 -39.82
CA LEU A 70 11.44 0.41 -40.72
C LEU A 70 11.86 1.64 -39.90
N VAL A 71 13.00 2.23 -40.25
CA VAL A 71 13.52 3.45 -39.63
C VAL A 71 13.38 4.61 -40.60
N GLU A 72 12.81 5.72 -40.16
CA GLU A 72 12.60 6.89 -41.01
C GLU A 72 13.84 7.78 -41.08
N SER A 73 14.21 8.19 -42.29
CA SER A 73 15.21 9.21 -42.54
C SER A 73 14.80 10.05 -43.75
N ALA A 74 14.74 11.37 -43.59
CA ALA A 74 14.35 12.32 -44.63
C ALA A 74 13.03 11.97 -45.37
N GLY A 75 12.03 11.47 -44.64
CA GLY A 75 10.71 11.10 -45.19
C GLY A 75 10.64 9.76 -45.92
N VAL A 76 11.72 8.97 -45.88
CA VAL A 76 11.79 7.61 -46.44
C VAL A 76 11.96 6.59 -45.32
N LEU A 77 11.21 5.49 -45.39
CA LEU A 77 11.27 4.38 -44.43
C LEU A 77 12.25 3.30 -44.91
N TYR A 78 13.31 3.01 -44.16
CA TYR A 78 14.33 2.04 -44.54
C TYR A 78 14.25 0.77 -43.68
N GLY A 79 14.12 -0.40 -44.31
CA GLY A 79 14.16 -1.71 -43.65
C GLY A 79 15.55 -2.26 -43.35
N ALA A 80 16.59 -1.53 -43.77
CA ALA A 80 17.99 -1.85 -43.50
C ALA A 80 18.80 -0.56 -43.21
N PRO A 81 19.89 -0.63 -42.43
CA PRO A 81 20.71 0.53 -42.08
C PRO A 81 21.64 0.91 -43.24
N LEU A 82 21.07 1.54 -44.27
CA LEU A 82 21.83 2.02 -45.44
C LEU A 82 22.71 3.21 -45.07
N GLU A 83 23.97 3.19 -45.52
CA GLU A 83 24.91 4.30 -45.38
C GLU A 83 24.55 5.49 -46.30
N ALA A 84 25.18 6.65 -46.09
CA ALA A 84 24.82 7.87 -46.81
C ALA A 84 25.11 7.80 -48.33
N ASP A 85 26.21 7.16 -48.73
CA ASP A 85 26.57 6.85 -50.11
C ASP A 85 25.58 5.87 -50.74
N GLU A 86 25.18 4.85 -49.99
CA GLU A 86 24.16 3.86 -50.38
C GLU A 86 22.78 4.51 -50.60
N ARG A 87 22.38 5.45 -49.73
CA ARG A 87 21.13 6.21 -49.89
C ARG A 87 21.18 7.14 -51.10
N ALA A 88 22.32 7.81 -51.34
CA ALA A 88 22.48 8.69 -52.50
C ALA A 88 22.44 7.93 -53.84
N ALA A 89 22.86 6.66 -53.85
CA ALA A 89 22.77 5.79 -55.02
C ALA A 89 21.32 5.32 -55.32
N LEU A 90 20.38 5.51 -54.40
CA LEU A 90 18.96 5.19 -54.59
C LEU A 90 18.21 6.45 -55.03
N THR A 91 17.63 6.42 -56.24
CA THR A 91 16.73 7.48 -56.69
C THR A 91 15.36 7.28 -56.03
N VAL A 92 15.11 7.95 -54.91
CA VAL A 92 13.86 7.86 -54.13
C VAL A 92 13.23 9.24 -53.96
N SER A 93 11.93 9.36 -54.28
CA SER A 93 11.12 10.53 -53.96
C SER A 93 10.24 10.25 -52.74
N PRO A 94 10.40 10.97 -51.61
CA PRO A 94 9.52 10.82 -50.45
C PRO A 94 8.06 11.20 -50.76
N PRO A 95 7.05 10.57 -50.13
CA PRO A 95 7.16 9.46 -49.18
C PRO A 95 7.34 8.11 -49.90
N ALA A 96 8.31 7.31 -49.45
CA ALA A 96 8.59 5.98 -49.99
C ALA A 96 9.12 5.05 -48.90
N SER A 97 9.08 3.74 -49.15
CA SER A 97 9.73 2.73 -48.29
C SER A 97 10.78 1.97 -49.08
N VAL A 98 11.95 1.73 -48.51
CA VAL A 98 13.04 0.97 -49.11
C VAL A 98 13.27 -0.30 -48.31
N VAL A 99 13.20 -1.44 -48.99
CA VAL A 99 13.34 -2.76 -48.37
C VAL A 99 14.40 -3.57 -49.11
N VAL A 100 15.04 -4.52 -48.43
CA VAL A 100 16.07 -5.37 -49.04
C VAL A 100 15.47 -6.74 -49.31
N ARG A 101 15.42 -7.15 -50.57
CA ARG A 101 14.90 -8.47 -50.99
C ARG A 101 15.92 -9.12 -51.92
N GLY A 102 16.27 -10.38 -51.66
CA GLY A 102 17.29 -11.09 -52.44
C GLY A 102 18.68 -10.43 -52.41
N GLY A 103 18.98 -9.63 -51.39
CA GLY A 103 20.22 -8.87 -51.28
C GLY A 103 20.24 -7.55 -52.07
N GLU A 104 19.12 -7.14 -52.67
CA GLU A 104 19.00 -5.87 -53.39
C GLU A 104 18.02 -4.93 -52.70
N ALA A 105 18.37 -3.65 -52.63
CA ALA A 105 17.47 -2.60 -52.16
C ALA A 105 16.43 -2.27 -53.24
N ILE A 106 15.16 -2.42 -52.86
CA ILE A 106 13.97 -2.17 -53.69
C ILE A 106 13.21 -0.99 -53.11
N VAL A 107 12.82 -0.04 -53.97
CA VAL A 107 12.02 1.12 -53.61
C VAL A 107 10.54 0.79 -53.80
N LEU A 108 9.76 0.96 -52.75
CA LEU A 108 8.30 0.83 -52.71
C LEU A 108 7.68 2.22 -52.74
N GLY A 109 7.13 2.61 -53.88
CA GLY A 109 6.43 3.87 -54.10
C GLY A 109 4.95 3.66 -54.42
N GLY A 110 4.09 4.60 -54.03
CA GLY A 110 2.68 4.64 -54.42
C GLY A 110 1.77 3.55 -53.81
N GLY A 111 2.00 3.18 -52.55
CA GLY A 111 1.20 2.14 -51.88
C GLY A 111 -0.24 2.57 -51.65
N ALA A 112 -1.18 1.65 -51.88
CA ALA A 112 -2.60 1.89 -51.60
C ALA A 112 -2.87 1.78 -50.10
N GLU A 113 -3.60 2.74 -49.53
CA GLU A 113 -3.99 2.68 -48.13
C GLU A 113 -5.06 1.60 -47.92
N GLU A 114 -4.86 0.75 -46.91
CA GLU A 114 -5.86 -0.23 -46.47
C GLU A 114 -6.28 0.07 -45.04
N HIS A 115 -7.58 0.00 -44.78
CA HIS A 115 -8.12 0.19 -43.44
C HIS A 115 -8.32 -1.16 -42.74
N PRO A 116 -7.62 -1.44 -41.62
CA PRO A 116 -7.67 -2.75 -40.94
C PRO A 116 -9.06 -3.16 -40.46
N ALA A 117 -9.97 -2.22 -40.26
CA ALA A 117 -11.37 -2.53 -39.91
C ALA A 117 -12.06 -3.44 -40.94
N SER A 118 -11.66 -3.37 -42.22
CA SER A 118 -12.20 -4.25 -43.27
C SER A 118 -11.76 -5.72 -43.14
N TRP A 119 -10.82 -6.03 -42.26
CA TRP A 119 -10.30 -7.38 -42.02
C TRP A 119 -10.94 -8.06 -40.81
N ILE A 120 -11.71 -7.32 -40.02
CA ILE A 120 -12.36 -7.83 -38.81
C ILE A 120 -13.76 -8.30 -39.22
N ASP A 121 -13.96 -9.62 -39.23
CA ASP A 121 -15.28 -10.22 -39.48
C ASP A 121 -16.20 -9.96 -38.27
N LEU A 122 -17.19 -9.10 -38.48
CA LEU A 122 -18.21 -8.77 -37.49
C LEU A 122 -19.52 -9.54 -37.72
N ASP A 123 -19.62 -10.34 -38.78
CA ASP A 123 -20.87 -10.98 -39.21
C ASP A 123 -21.19 -12.26 -38.40
N ARG A 124 -20.28 -12.70 -37.52
CA ARG A 124 -20.42 -13.89 -36.65
C ARG A 124 -20.62 -13.59 -35.17
N PHE A 125 -20.89 -12.34 -34.81
CA PHE A 125 -21.30 -12.01 -33.43
C PHE A 125 -22.82 -12.20 -33.30
N ASP A 126 -23.24 -13.08 -32.39
CA ASP A 126 -24.64 -13.12 -31.92
C ASP A 126 -24.92 -11.82 -31.15
N VAL A 127 -25.45 -10.83 -31.84
CA VAL A 127 -25.98 -9.62 -31.20
C VAL A 127 -27.28 -10.01 -30.52
N VAL A 128 -27.21 -10.30 -29.23
CA VAL A 128 -28.39 -10.45 -28.39
C VAL A 128 -28.96 -9.04 -28.17
N GLU A 129 -30.05 -8.72 -28.86
CA GLU A 129 -30.84 -7.52 -28.54
C GLU A 129 -31.37 -7.66 -27.11
N VAL A 130 -30.80 -6.87 -26.22
CA VAL A 130 -31.25 -6.73 -24.83
C VAL A 130 -32.00 -5.42 -24.70
N GLU A 131 -33.25 -5.48 -24.24
CA GLU A 131 -34.00 -4.30 -23.85
C GLU A 131 -33.38 -3.71 -22.57
N SER A 132 -32.97 -2.44 -22.66
CA SER A 132 -32.50 -1.68 -21.50
C SER A 132 -33.65 -1.48 -20.52
N LEU A 133 -33.49 -1.95 -19.28
CA LEU A 133 -34.46 -1.72 -18.18
C LEU A 133 -34.39 -0.28 -17.61
N GLY A 134 -33.66 0.64 -18.27
CA GLY A 134 -33.57 2.06 -17.92
C GLY A 134 -33.47 2.95 -19.17
N GLU A 135 -33.76 4.25 -19.01
CA GLU A 135 -33.61 5.22 -20.10
C GLU A 135 -32.16 5.22 -20.61
N GLY A 136 -31.99 5.07 -21.94
CA GLY A 136 -30.69 5.03 -22.57
C GLY A 136 -29.90 6.31 -22.28
N PRO A 137 -28.56 6.23 -22.14
CA PRO A 137 -27.74 7.42 -21.95
C PRO A 137 -28.00 8.41 -23.10
N PRO A 138 -28.19 9.71 -22.82
CA PRO A 138 -28.40 10.69 -23.87
C PRO A 138 -27.21 10.66 -24.83
N ALA A 139 -27.50 10.66 -26.14
CA ALA A 139 -26.46 10.69 -27.16
C ALA A 139 -25.48 11.84 -26.86
N PRO A 140 -24.15 11.60 -26.92
CA PRO A 140 -23.19 12.63 -26.61
C PRO A 140 -23.37 13.78 -27.61
N ALA A 141 -23.87 14.91 -27.12
CA ALA A 141 -23.92 16.13 -27.90
C ALA A 141 -22.47 16.53 -28.20
N SER A 142 -22.11 16.54 -29.49
CA SER A 142 -20.86 17.14 -29.94
C SER A 142 -20.92 18.63 -29.60
N SER A 143 -20.28 19.02 -28.49
CA SER A 143 -20.07 20.42 -28.20
C SER A 143 -18.93 20.90 -29.11
N ALA A 144 -19.25 21.77 -30.07
CA ALA A 144 -18.24 22.59 -30.71
C ALA A 144 -17.40 23.33 -29.64
N PRO A 145 -16.10 23.57 -29.88
CA PRO A 145 -15.27 24.25 -28.89
C PRO A 145 -15.76 25.68 -28.71
N VAL A 146 -16.26 26.00 -27.51
CA VAL A 146 -16.53 27.39 -27.13
C VAL A 146 -15.17 28.05 -26.83
N PRO A 147 -14.80 29.16 -27.50
CA PRO A 147 -13.59 29.88 -27.17
C PRO A 147 -13.73 30.48 -25.77
N VAL A 148 -12.80 30.15 -24.88
CA VAL A 148 -12.73 30.78 -23.56
C VAL A 148 -12.11 32.17 -23.74
N GLU A 149 -12.95 33.19 -23.95
CA GLU A 149 -12.55 34.58 -23.70
C GLU A 149 -12.77 34.90 -22.22
N VAL A 150 -11.69 34.89 -21.44
CA VAL A 150 -11.70 35.39 -20.06
C VAL A 150 -11.69 36.92 -20.10
N GLY A 151 -12.87 37.53 -20.22
CA GLY A 151 -13.10 38.97 -20.13
C GLY A 151 -14.05 39.32 -18.97
N ARG A 152 -13.70 40.36 -18.19
CA ARG A 152 -14.46 40.87 -17.03
C ARG A 152 -15.93 41.25 -17.33
N SER A 153 -16.33 41.30 -18.60
CA SER A 153 -17.69 41.60 -19.07
C SER A 153 -18.68 40.42 -18.96
N GLY A 154 -18.22 39.17 -18.85
CA GLY A 154 -19.10 37.99 -18.79
C GLY A 154 -19.89 37.81 -17.49
N PHE A 155 -19.55 38.55 -16.43
CA PHE A 155 -20.14 38.39 -15.09
C PHE A 155 -20.97 39.60 -14.62
N GLY A 156 -21.30 40.56 -15.50
CA GLY A 156 -22.12 41.72 -15.13
C GLY A 156 -21.53 42.59 -14.02
N VAL A 157 -20.20 42.55 -13.84
CA VAL A 157 -19.50 43.37 -12.84
C VAL A 157 -19.28 44.77 -13.43
N PRO A 158 -19.78 45.85 -12.79
CA PRO A 158 -19.56 47.21 -13.26
C PRO A 158 -18.07 47.58 -13.30
N ALA A 159 -17.70 48.54 -14.14
CA ALA A 159 -16.33 49.03 -14.25
C ALA A 159 -15.79 49.50 -12.88
N ALA A 160 -14.51 49.23 -12.64
CA ALA A 160 -13.84 49.53 -11.37
C ALA A 160 -13.89 51.03 -11.04
N ASP A 161 -14.15 51.32 -9.76
CA ASP A 161 -14.15 52.66 -9.18
C ASP A 161 -12.80 53.38 -9.44
N PRO A 162 -12.78 54.64 -9.92
CA PRO A 162 -11.54 55.39 -10.15
C PRO A 162 -10.60 55.49 -8.93
N GLU A 163 -11.12 55.30 -7.71
CA GLU A 163 -10.28 55.21 -6.50
C GLU A 163 -9.43 53.93 -6.45
N ALA A 164 -9.96 52.80 -6.95
CA ALA A 164 -9.23 51.53 -7.00
C ALA A 164 -8.10 51.54 -8.05
N ALA A 165 -8.26 52.32 -9.12
CA ALA A 165 -7.21 52.54 -10.12
C ALA A 165 -6.05 53.38 -9.57
N ARG A 166 -6.31 54.33 -8.67
CA ARG A 166 -5.27 55.13 -7.99
C ARG A 166 -4.46 54.29 -7.00
N VAL A 167 -5.13 53.46 -6.19
CA VAL A 167 -4.44 52.57 -5.23
C VAL A 167 -3.59 51.51 -5.95
N ALA A 168 -4.04 51.02 -7.11
CA ALA A 168 -3.25 50.12 -7.94
C ALA A 168 -2.04 50.80 -8.59
N ALA A 169 -2.16 52.08 -8.98
CA ALA A 169 -1.05 52.88 -9.49
C ALA A 169 -0.02 53.24 -8.40
N ASP A 170 -0.48 53.50 -7.18
CA ASP A 170 0.38 53.76 -6.01
C ASP A 170 1.14 52.51 -5.58
N LEU A 171 0.51 51.32 -5.65
CA LEU A 171 1.16 50.04 -5.39
C LEU A 171 2.13 49.62 -6.50
N ALA A 172 1.83 49.91 -7.75
CA ALA A 172 2.73 49.65 -8.88
C ALA A 172 4.00 50.53 -8.81
N SER A 173 3.83 51.82 -8.52
CA SER A 173 4.96 52.76 -8.38
C SER A 173 5.83 52.53 -7.12
N ALA A 174 5.29 51.87 -6.09
CA ALA A 174 6.08 51.37 -4.96
C ALA A 174 6.93 50.13 -5.33
N SER A 175 6.41 49.24 -6.18
CA SER A 175 7.12 48.03 -6.63
C SER A 175 8.21 48.31 -7.70
N GLU A 176 8.10 49.43 -8.41
CA GLU A 176 9.13 49.90 -9.36
C GLU A 176 10.36 50.49 -8.63
N ARG A 177 10.18 51.11 -7.44
CA ARG A 177 11.28 51.65 -6.62
C ARG A 177 12.12 50.58 -5.92
N GLU A 178 11.59 49.39 -5.70
CA GLU A 178 12.34 48.24 -5.16
C GLU A 178 13.14 47.49 -6.23
N ARG A 179 12.85 47.68 -7.52
CA ARG A 179 13.54 46.97 -8.62
C ARG A 179 14.78 47.66 -9.17
N THR A 180 15.02 48.93 -8.83
CA THR A 180 16.18 49.70 -9.32
C THR A 180 17.40 49.71 -8.39
N THR A 181 17.38 48.96 -7.28
CA THR A 181 18.51 48.87 -6.33
C THR A 181 18.91 47.42 -6.04
N SER A 182 19.23 46.64 -7.08
CA SER A 182 19.78 45.30 -6.91
C SER A 182 20.72 44.89 -8.06
N GLU A 183 21.78 45.67 -8.28
CA GLU A 183 23.01 45.18 -8.93
C GLU A 183 24.23 45.89 -8.30
N ALA A 184 24.72 45.37 -7.17
CA ALA A 184 26.11 45.53 -6.72
C ALA A 184 26.41 44.54 -5.58
N SER A 185 27.63 44.02 -5.60
CA SER A 185 28.17 42.87 -4.88
C SER A 185 28.08 42.87 -3.35
N TRP A 186 27.92 41.66 -2.80
CA TRP A 186 28.63 41.05 -1.66
C TRP A 186 28.99 41.94 -0.45
N GLY A 187 28.50 41.58 0.74
CA GLY A 187 29.11 42.06 1.98
C GLY A 187 28.26 41.79 3.22
N ALA A 188 28.90 41.17 4.21
CA ALA A 188 28.35 40.90 5.52
C ALA A 188 27.72 42.15 6.19
N GLY A 189 26.60 41.92 6.89
CA GLY A 189 26.13 42.77 7.98
C GLY A 189 25.28 43.98 7.60
N ALA A 190 23.95 43.80 7.47
CA ALA A 190 22.97 44.88 7.68
C ALA A 190 21.49 44.42 7.83
N PHE A 191 21.19 43.22 8.32
CA PHE A 191 19.82 42.84 8.74
C PHE A 191 19.71 42.71 10.28
N GLY A 192 20.38 43.62 11.00
CA GLY A 192 20.45 43.66 12.47
C GLY A 192 19.91 44.93 13.14
N LEU A 193 19.36 45.90 12.41
CA LEU A 193 19.12 47.25 12.96
C LEU A 193 17.70 47.82 12.93
N VAL A 194 16.65 47.02 12.64
CA VAL A 194 15.26 47.41 12.96
C VAL A 194 14.56 46.43 13.92
N ALA A 195 15.10 45.23 14.12
CA ALA A 195 14.60 44.28 15.13
C ALA A 195 15.22 44.46 16.53
N SER A 196 16.29 45.25 16.70
CA SER A 196 17.04 45.33 17.96
C SER A 196 16.65 46.49 18.88
N ALA A 197 15.75 47.39 18.48
CA ALA A 197 15.23 48.45 19.36
C ALA A 197 13.98 47.98 20.15
N ALA A 198 13.07 47.24 19.52
CA ALA A 198 11.89 46.68 20.18
C ALA A 198 12.23 45.54 21.16
N LEU A 199 13.22 44.69 20.83
CA LEU A 199 13.70 43.62 21.71
C LEU A 199 14.52 44.14 22.91
N ARG A 200 15.21 45.28 22.80
CA ARG A 200 15.92 45.90 23.93
C ARG A 200 14.99 46.65 24.89
N ALA A 201 13.85 47.16 24.41
CA ALA A 201 12.81 47.72 25.26
C ALA A 201 12.04 46.62 26.03
N LEU A 202 11.77 45.48 25.39
CA LEU A 202 11.15 44.30 26.02
C LEU A 202 12.07 43.58 27.01
N ALA A 203 13.37 43.47 26.73
CA ALA A 203 14.34 42.88 27.66
C ALA A 203 14.58 43.75 28.91
N ARG A 204 14.44 45.08 28.82
CA ARG A 204 14.54 45.99 29.98
C ARG A 204 13.30 46.00 30.88
N LEU A 205 12.13 45.67 30.34
CA LEU A 205 10.90 45.49 31.14
C LEU A 205 10.85 44.12 31.83
N ALA A 206 11.43 43.08 31.24
CA ALA A 206 11.51 41.74 31.84
C ALA A 206 12.54 41.63 32.99
N GLY A 207 13.56 42.49 33.03
CA GLY A 207 14.56 42.54 34.10
C GLY A 207 14.11 43.23 35.40
N LEU A 208 12.98 43.94 35.37
CA LEU A 208 12.47 44.73 36.51
C LEU A 208 11.45 43.97 37.39
N LEU A 209 11.13 42.72 37.05
CA LEU A 209 10.10 41.90 37.72
C LEU A 209 10.60 40.53 38.21
N ALA A 210 11.92 40.32 38.30
CA ALA A 210 12.49 39.09 38.83
C ALA A 210 12.62 39.15 40.36
N PRO A 211 11.95 38.26 41.13
CA PRO A 211 12.20 38.12 42.56
C PRO A 211 13.49 37.33 42.84
N PRO A 212 14.17 37.54 43.99
CA PRO A 212 15.36 36.77 44.35
C PRO A 212 14.96 35.35 44.79
N GLY A 213 15.75 34.36 44.38
CA GLY A 213 15.45 32.94 44.66
C GLY A 213 15.58 32.55 46.14
N PRO A 214 15.06 31.35 46.47
CA PRO A 214 15.94 30.40 47.13
C PRO A 214 15.86 28.94 46.62
N ARG A 215 17.02 28.31 46.83
CA ARG A 215 17.49 26.91 46.92
C ARG A 215 16.50 25.71 46.87
N SER A 216 17.00 24.68 46.15
CA SER A 216 16.91 23.21 46.34
C SER A 216 15.56 22.49 46.34
N GLY A 217 15.44 21.48 45.47
CA GLY A 217 14.44 20.40 45.56
C GLY A 217 14.10 19.80 44.18
N ALA A 218 14.56 18.59 43.92
CA ALA A 218 14.47 17.90 42.62
C ALA A 218 13.07 17.30 42.34
N GLY A 219 12.68 17.29 41.06
CA GLY A 219 11.57 16.49 40.54
C GLY A 219 10.61 17.27 39.65
N GLY A 220 10.96 17.46 38.37
CA GLY A 220 10.09 18.17 37.43
C GLY A 220 10.54 18.09 35.98
N GLN A 221 9.74 17.41 35.19
CA GLN A 221 9.82 17.14 33.75
C GLN A 221 10.14 18.41 32.94
N ARG A 222 11.20 18.38 32.12
CA ARG A 222 11.59 19.50 31.24
C ARG A 222 10.55 19.67 30.13
N ARG A 223 9.63 20.62 30.33
CA ARG A 223 8.77 21.20 29.29
C ARG A 223 9.60 22.12 28.39
N GLY A 224 9.25 22.17 27.10
CA GLY A 224 9.94 23.00 26.11
C GLY A 224 9.81 24.49 26.43
N VAL A 225 10.89 25.24 26.20
CA VAL A 225 10.99 26.70 26.40
C VAL A 225 9.87 27.48 25.67
N TRP A 226 9.32 26.90 24.61
CA TRP A 226 8.24 27.45 23.80
C TRP A 226 6.83 27.30 24.40
N ASP A 227 6.61 26.32 25.27
CA ASP A 227 5.31 26.10 25.93
C ASP A 227 5.14 27.06 27.13
N GLY A 228 6.21 27.34 27.87
CA GLY A 228 6.21 28.33 28.95
C GLY A 228 6.04 29.77 28.48
N LEU A 229 6.45 30.08 27.24
CA LEU A 229 6.26 31.39 26.61
C LEU A 229 4.79 31.59 26.17
N ARG A 230 4.15 30.55 25.61
CA ARG A 230 2.71 30.57 25.25
C ARG A 230 1.82 30.73 26.49
N ASP A 231 2.08 29.97 27.55
CA ASP A 231 1.30 30.05 28.80
C ASP A 231 1.46 31.41 29.53
N ALA A 232 2.57 32.11 29.33
CA ALA A 232 2.78 33.46 29.86
C ALA A 232 2.06 34.53 29.02
N ILE A 233 2.04 34.37 27.69
CA ILE A 233 1.32 35.24 26.76
C ILE A 233 -0.19 35.07 26.93
N ASP A 234 -0.69 33.84 27.09
CA ASP A 234 -2.12 33.55 27.29
C ASP A 234 -2.61 34.11 28.63
N ARG A 235 -1.81 34.03 29.70
CA ARG A 235 -2.14 34.65 31.00
C ARG A 235 -2.02 36.19 31.00
N ALA A 236 -1.16 36.76 30.15
CA ALA A 236 -1.07 38.20 29.96
C ALA A 236 -2.24 38.75 29.12
N LEU A 237 -2.67 38.03 28.08
CA LEU A 237 -3.83 38.38 27.24
C LEU A 237 -5.14 38.30 28.03
N VAL A 238 -5.30 37.32 28.93
CA VAL A 238 -6.45 37.23 29.84
C VAL A 238 -6.47 38.40 30.85
N ARG A 239 -5.32 38.90 31.30
CA ARG A 239 -5.25 40.08 32.18
C ARG A 239 -5.39 41.42 31.46
N LEU A 240 -4.98 41.51 30.19
CA LEU A 240 -5.19 42.69 29.33
C LEU A 240 -6.64 42.83 28.84
N ALA A 241 -7.35 41.70 28.64
CA ALA A 241 -8.77 41.67 28.33
C ALA A 241 -9.66 42.12 29.51
N VAL A 242 -9.18 41.95 30.75
CA VAL A 242 -9.86 42.44 31.97
C VAL A 242 -9.63 43.94 32.20
N TRP A 243 -8.61 44.55 31.58
CA TRP A 243 -8.21 45.95 31.85
C TRP A 243 -8.52 46.95 30.74
N THR A 244 -9.09 46.52 29.62
CA THR A 244 -9.61 47.44 28.59
C THR A 244 -11.13 47.43 28.63
N ARG A 245 -11.74 48.62 28.76
CA ARG A 245 -13.19 48.88 28.69
C ARG A 245 -13.85 48.48 27.34
N ALA A 246 -13.16 47.72 26.49
CA ALA A 246 -13.59 47.27 25.17
C ALA A 246 -14.61 46.11 25.21
N SER A 247 -14.74 45.39 26.33
CA SER A 247 -15.71 44.28 26.47
C SER A 247 -17.18 44.70 26.44
N ARG A 248 -17.51 45.95 26.83
CA ARG A 248 -18.91 46.46 26.80
C ARG A 248 -19.36 46.95 25.42
N LEU A 249 -18.44 47.36 24.54
CA LEU A 249 -18.74 47.82 23.18
C LEU A 249 -18.79 46.66 22.17
N LEU A 250 -18.03 45.58 22.41
CA LEU A 250 -18.07 44.35 21.60
C LEU A 250 -19.42 43.61 21.73
N GLY A 251 -20.03 43.64 22.92
CA GLY A 251 -21.34 43.02 23.18
C GLY A 251 -22.54 43.72 22.52
N ALA A 252 -22.49 45.03 22.28
CA ALA A 252 -23.63 45.78 21.73
C ALA A 252 -23.94 45.39 20.27
N ARG A 253 -22.91 45.27 19.41
CA ARG A 253 -23.07 44.85 18.01
C ARG A 253 -23.45 43.37 17.89
N GLN A 254 -22.94 42.52 18.76
CA GLN A 254 -23.34 41.11 18.84
C GLN A 254 -24.78 40.95 19.34
N ALA A 255 -25.21 41.76 20.32
CA ALA A 255 -26.58 41.77 20.80
C ALA A 255 -27.56 42.31 19.76
N GLU A 256 -27.19 43.32 18.98
CA GLU A 256 -28.02 43.86 17.90
C GLU A 256 -28.16 42.87 16.74
N TYR A 257 -27.07 42.16 16.39
CA TYR A 257 -27.11 41.05 15.45
C TYR A 257 -28.01 39.90 15.94
N LEU A 258 -27.86 39.47 17.19
CA LEU A 258 -28.70 38.44 17.79
C LEU A 258 -30.17 38.89 17.88
N ARG A 259 -30.45 40.15 18.21
CA ARG A 259 -31.82 40.70 18.18
C ARG A 259 -32.41 40.71 16.78
N LYS A 260 -31.63 41.08 15.76
CA LYS A 260 -32.07 41.01 14.36
C LYS A 260 -32.36 39.55 13.96
N LEU A 261 -31.48 38.62 14.32
CA LEU A 261 -31.68 37.19 14.08
C LEU A 261 -32.95 36.69 14.78
N PHE A 262 -33.10 36.89 16.10
CA PHE A 262 -34.30 36.48 16.83
C PHE A 262 -35.58 37.11 16.27
N ARG A 263 -35.53 38.39 15.86
CA ARG A 263 -36.66 39.04 15.20
C ARG A 263 -37.02 38.36 13.87
N SER A 264 -36.04 38.07 13.00
CA SER A 264 -36.30 37.35 11.75
C SER A 264 -36.84 35.93 11.99
N LEU A 265 -36.41 35.29 13.08
CA LEU A 265 -36.94 33.98 13.53
C LEU A 265 -38.39 34.10 14.03
N ASP A 266 -38.73 35.17 14.77
CA ASP A 266 -40.06 35.43 15.34
C ASP A 266 -41.08 35.89 14.29
N GLU A 267 -40.66 36.73 13.33
CA GLU A 267 -41.49 37.25 12.24
C GLU A 267 -41.77 36.18 11.15
N GLY A 268 -41.08 35.05 11.21
CA GLY A 268 -41.31 33.91 10.31
C GLY A 268 -40.69 34.06 8.92
N ASP A 269 -39.77 35.01 8.72
CA ASP A 269 -38.96 35.17 7.51
C ASP A 269 -37.80 34.15 7.52
N VAL A 270 -38.15 32.92 7.15
CA VAL A 270 -37.24 31.76 7.20
C VAL A 270 -36.00 31.98 6.34
N ASP A 271 -36.12 32.61 5.17
CA ASP A 271 -35.03 32.79 4.23
C ASP A 271 -33.99 33.80 4.72
N GLU A 272 -34.44 34.95 5.23
CA GLU A 272 -33.52 35.94 5.81
C GLU A 272 -32.90 35.44 7.12
N ALA A 273 -33.67 34.69 7.92
CA ALA A 273 -33.17 34.07 9.14
C ALA A 273 -32.06 33.05 8.86
N LEU A 274 -32.21 32.17 7.85
CA LEU A 274 -31.19 31.19 7.49
C LEU A 274 -29.93 31.83 6.89
N ARG A 275 -30.06 32.94 6.16
CA ARG A 275 -28.91 33.68 5.61
C ARG A 275 -28.07 34.35 6.70
N THR A 276 -28.71 34.76 7.79
CA THR A 276 -28.05 35.42 8.94
C THR A 276 -27.77 34.47 10.10
N ALA A 277 -28.13 33.19 9.97
CA ALA A 277 -27.98 32.20 11.03
C ALA A 277 -26.51 31.91 11.39
N ILE A 278 -26.28 31.70 12.68
CA ILE A 278 -24.99 31.39 13.28
C ILE A 278 -24.90 29.87 13.49
N PRO A 279 -23.83 29.20 13.03
CA PRO A 279 -23.56 27.80 13.36
C PRO A 279 -23.36 27.59 14.86
N LEU A 280 -24.03 26.58 15.40
CA LEU A 280 -23.81 26.08 16.74
C LEU A 280 -22.66 25.06 16.71
N ALA A 281 -21.69 25.21 17.60
CA ALA A 281 -20.63 24.23 17.82
C ALA A 281 -20.96 23.36 19.05
N ASP A 282 -20.40 22.15 19.09
CA ASP A 282 -20.63 21.21 20.19
C ASP A 282 -20.10 21.78 21.52
N PRO A 283 -20.91 21.93 22.59
CA PRO A 283 -20.49 22.52 23.86
C PRO A 283 -19.32 21.75 24.52
N ALA A 284 -19.14 20.47 24.20
CA ALA A 284 -17.99 19.69 24.69
C ALA A 284 -16.62 20.16 24.13
N SER A 285 -16.62 20.97 23.08
CA SER A 285 -15.42 21.50 22.41
C SER A 285 -14.99 22.90 22.89
N GLU A 286 -15.65 23.45 23.92
CA GLU A 286 -15.43 24.80 24.45
C GLU A 286 -14.06 25.03 25.13
N GLY A 287 -13.23 23.99 25.28
CA GLY A 287 -11.92 24.10 25.94
C GLY A 287 -10.76 24.65 25.10
N ALA A 288 -10.88 24.80 23.77
CA ALA A 288 -9.70 25.06 22.93
C ALA A 288 -9.92 25.85 21.62
N SER A 289 -11.02 26.59 21.47
CA SER A 289 -11.23 27.44 20.29
C SER A 289 -11.07 28.94 20.64
N PRO A 290 -10.23 29.70 19.93
CA PRO A 290 -10.17 31.15 20.12
C PRO A 290 -11.51 31.76 19.67
N SER A 291 -12.19 32.44 20.61
CA SER A 291 -13.43 33.17 20.36
C SER A 291 -13.27 34.14 19.18
N ALA A 292 -14.19 34.10 18.22
CA ALA A 292 -14.17 35.02 17.09
C ALA A 292 -14.42 36.46 17.55
N LEU A 293 -13.52 37.38 17.20
CA LEU A 293 -13.72 38.83 17.38
C LEU A 293 -14.48 39.48 16.20
N GLY A 294 -15.10 38.70 15.31
CA GLY A 294 -15.81 39.19 14.11
C GLY A 294 -17.15 38.48 13.85
N LEU A 295 -18.13 39.23 13.35
CA LEU A 295 -19.48 38.76 13.01
C LEU A 295 -19.49 37.99 11.67
N PRO A 296 -20.33 36.94 11.51
CA PRO A 296 -20.53 36.28 10.22
C PRO A 296 -21.16 37.23 9.19
N ALA A 297 -20.73 37.14 7.94
CA ALA A 297 -21.39 37.83 6.83
C ALA A 297 -22.65 37.04 6.36
N PRO A 298 -23.73 37.72 5.92
CA PRO A 298 -24.92 37.04 5.40
C PRO A 298 -24.60 36.10 4.24
N ARG A 299 -25.16 34.90 4.26
CA ARG A 299 -24.94 33.88 3.23
C ARG A 299 -25.72 34.22 1.95
N ARG A 300 -25.08 34.06 0.79
CA ARG A 300 -25.70 34.28 -0.54
C ARG A 300 -26.43 33.05 -1.10
N SER A 301 -26.23 31.87 -0.51
CA SER A 301 -26.85 30.60 -0.92
C SER A 301 -27.00 29.67 0.29
N LEU A 302 -28.07 28.86 0.30
CA LEU A 302 -28.38 27.85 1.33
C LEU A 302 -27.98 26.43 0.90
N ALA A 303 -27.16 26.29 -0.14
CA ALA A 303 -26.65 24.99 -0.57
C ALA A 303 -25.74 24.37 0.51
N ILE A 304 -25.94 23.09 0.81
CA ILE A 304 -25.05 22.30 1.66
C ILE A 304 -23.68 22.26 0.97
N ARG A 305 -22.64 22.66 1.69
CA ARG A 305 -21.26 22.53 1.20
C ARG A 305 -20.68 21.28 1.85
N PRO A 306 -20.38 20.22 1.09
CA PRO A 306 -19.81 19.00 1.67
C PRO A 306 -18.54 19.33 2.46
N ARG A 307 -17.59 20.04 1.84
CA ARG A 307 -16.35 20.48 2.50
C ARG A 307 -16.51 21.88 3.11
N PRO A 308 -16.23 22.07 4.41
CA PRO A 308 -16.27 23.39 5.03
C PRO A 308 -15.16 24.29 4.48
N SER A 309 -15.51 25.53 4.13
CA SER A 309 -14.54 26.58 3.79
C SER A 309 -13.93 27.14 5.08
N GLY A 310 -12.87 26.51 5.57
CA GLY A 310 -12.09 26.96 6.74
C GLY A 310 -12.76 26.70 8.09
N ARG A 311 -11.96 26.66 9.17
CA ARG A 311 -12.42 26.53 10.57
C ARG A 311 -13.50 27.59 10.85
N SER A 312 -14.76 27.17 10.95
CA SER A 312 -15.83 28.06 11.39
C SER A 312 -15.56 28.45 12.84
N ARG A 313 -15.28 29.73 13.06
CA ARG A 313 -15.03 30.27 14.40
C ARG A 313 -16.40 30.38 15.10
N SER A 314 -16.61 29.61 16.17
CA SER A 314 -17.82 29.73 16.96
C SER A 314 -17.80 31.02 17.78
N ILE A 315 -18.96 31.65 17.90
CA ILE A 315 -19.18 32.71 18.88
C ILE A 315 -19.42 31.98 20.21
N GLY A 316 -18.67 32.33 21.26
CA GLY A 316 -18.92 31.81 22.61
C GLY A 316 -20.26 32.37 23.12
N LEU A 317 -21.33 31.63 22.87
CA LEU A 317 -22.68 31.96 23.31
C LEU A 317 -22.90 31.34 24.71
N GLY A 318 -23.59 32.05 25.61
CA GLY A 318 -23.97 31.46 26.91
C GLY A 318 -24.94 30.29 26.72
N ALA A 319 -24.89 29.31 27.63
CA ALA A 319 -25.67 28.06 27.54
C ALA A 319 -27.18 28.27 27.31
N GLU A 320 -27.78 29.31 27.91
CA GLU A 320 -29.19 29.66 27.71
C GLU A 320 -29.48 30.13 26.27
N ILE A 321 -28.62 30.96 25.70
CA ILE A 321 -28.76 31.46 24.32
C ILE A 321 -28.51 30.34 23.32
N TYR A 322 -27.59 29.43 23.64
CA TYR A 322 -27.31 28.25 22.84
C TYR A 322 -28.53 27.33 22.73
N GLU A 323 -29.15 26.98 23.86
CA GLU A 323 -30.34 26.11 23.86
C GLU A 323 -31.55 26.79 23.21
N GLU A 324 -31.73 28.09 23.41
CA GLU A 324 -32.81 28.85 22.74
C GLU A 324 -32.64 28.85 21.20
N LEU A 325 -31.42 29.11 20.69
CA LEU A 325 -31.14 29.05 19.25
C LEU A 325 -31.32 27.64 18.70
N ARG A 326 -30.88 26.62 19.45
CA ARG A 326 -31.05 25.21 19.08
C ARG A 326 -32.53 24.85 18.95
N SER A 327 -33.37 25.26 19.90
CA SER A 327 -34.82 25.06 19.89
C SER A 327 -35.46 25.71 18.66
N ARG A 328 -35.12 26.97 18.38
CA ARG A 328 -35.65 27.71 17.22
C ARG A 328 -35.21 27.13 15.89
N TYR A 329 -33.95 26.71 15.75
CA TYR A 329 -33.49 26.02 14.54
C TYR A 329 -34.19 24.68 14.32
N ARG A 330 -34.47 23.91 15.38
CA ARG A 330 -35.28 22.69 15.27
C ARG A 330 -36.73 22.99 14.87
N ALA A 331 -37.33 24.06 15.37
CA ALA A 331 -38.66 24.50 14.93
C ALA A 331 -38.68 24.88 13.45
N ILE A 332 -37.66 25.59 12.97
CA ILE A 332 -37.51 25.92 11.54
C ILE A 332 -37.32 24.67 10.69
N PHE A 333 -36.48 23.74 11.13
CA PHE A 333 -36.31 22.46 10.47
C PHE A 333 -37.67 21.77 10.26
N ASN A 334 -38.47 21.62 11.32
CA ASN A 334 -39.79 21.00 11.21
C ASN A 334 -40.73 21.74 10.25
N ARG A 335 -40.66 23.08 10.21
CA ARG A 335 -41.45 23.89 9.27
C ARG A 335 -40.98 23.71 7.83
N LEU A 336 -39.68 23.64 7.56
CA LEU A 336 -39.14 23.40 6.22
C LEU A 336 -39.54 22.01 5.71
N VAL A 337 -39.51 20.99 6.59
CA VAL A 337 -39.97 19.64 6.28
C VAL A 337 -41.44 19.63 5.88
N SER A 338 -42.32 20.34 6.61
CA SER A 338 -43.75 20.38 6.27
C SER A 338 -44.05 21.09 4.95
N HIS A 339 -43.16 21.95 4.47
CA HIS A 339 -43.27 22.66 3.19
C HIS A 339 -42.51 21.96 2.05
N GLY A 340 -41.93 20.78 2.28
CA GLY A 340 -41.17 20.03 1.27
C GLY A 340 -39.82 20.65 0.88
N ARG A 341 -39.32 21.64 1.64
CA ARG A 341 -38.05 22.32 1.40
C ARG A 341 -36.87 21.50 1.97
N ILE A 342 -36.63 20.32 1.39
CA ILE A 342 -35.72 19.29 1.94
C ILE A 342 -34.26 19.75 2.02
N ASP A 343 -33.71 20.34 0.96
CA ASP A 343 -32.27 20.67 0.92
C ASP A 343 -31.90 21.74 1.97
N GLU A 344 -32.81 22.66 2.26
CA GLU A 344 -32.63 23.69 3.28
C GLU A 344 -32.87 23.16 4.70
N ALA A 345 -33.82 22.24 4.88
CA ALA A 345 -33.98 21.55 6.15
C ALA A 345 -32.71 20.75 6.49
N ALA A 346 -32.12 20.08 5.50
CA ALA A 346 -30.84 19.39 5.64
C ALA A 346 -29.68 20.37 5.91
N PHE A 347 -29.69 21.55 5.30
CA PHE A 347 -28.73 22.63 5.62
C PHE A 347 -28.83 23.06 7.10
N VAL A 348 -30.04 23.20 7.66
CA VAL A 348 -30.21 23.51 9.09
C VAL A 348 -29.53 22.45 9.96
N LEU A 349 -29.76 21.17 9.68
CA LEU A 349 -29.14 20.08 10.44
C LEU A 349 -27.61 20.07 10.30
N ALA A 350 -27.08 20.18 9.08
CA ALA A 350 -25.66 20.00 8.79
C ALA A 350 -24.79 21.23 9.11
N GLU A 351 -25.27 22.43 8.78
CA GLU A 351 -24.50 23.68 8.82
C GLU A 351 -24.81 24.55 10.04
N LEU A 352 -26.03 24.47 10.59
CA LEU A 352 -26.44 25.30 11.74
C LEU A 352 -26.40 24.52 13.04
N LEU A 353 -26.89 23.28 13.07
CA LEU A 353 -26.92 22.46 14.27
C LEU A 353 -25.69 21.57 14.46
N GLY A 354 -24.84 21.44 13.43
CA GLY A 354 -23.68 20.53 13.46
C GLY A 354 -24.07 19.04 13.55
N ALA A 355 -25.34 18.70 13.34
CA ALA A 355 -25.89 17.36 13.47
C ALA A 355 -25.70 16.57 12.16
N ALA A 356 -24.44 16.32 11.79
CA ALA A 356 -24.07 15.71 10.51
C ALA A 356 -24.70 14.32 10.30
N ASP A 357 -24.76 13.47 11.32
CA ASP A 357 -25.35 12.12 11.19
C ASP A 357 -26.88 12.19 11.00
N GLU A 358 -27.55 13.10 11.72
CA GLU A 358 -29.00 13.36 11.60
C GLU A 358 -29.34 13.92 10.21
N ALA A 359 -28.50 14.83 9.69
CA ALA A 359 -28.64 15.38 8.34
C ALA A 359 -28.51 14.31 7.26
N VAL A 360 -27.56 13.39 7.40
CA VAL A 360 -27.38 12.25 6.47
C VAL A 360 -28.59 11.32 6.50
N ASP A 361 -29.11 10.95 7.68
CA ASP A 361 -30.33 10.14 7.80
C ASP A 361 -31.57 10.85 7.21
N PHE A 362 -31.63 12.17 7.34
CA PHE A 362 -32.72 12.97 6.76
C PHE A 362 -32.65 13.00 5.23
N LEU A 363 -31.47 13.25 4.66
CA LEU A 363 -31.25 13.24 3.21
C LEU A 363 -31.50 11.84 2.61
N GLU A 364 -31.06 10.77 3.29
CA GLU A 364 -31.31 9.39 2.90
C GLU A 364 -32.81 9.09 2.75
N ARG A 365 -33.61 9.44 3.76
CA ARG A 365 -35.07 9.20 3.77
C ARG A 365 -35.82 9.96 2.66
N HIS A 366 -35.27 11.08 2.18
CA HIS A 366 -35.86 11.89 1.11
C HIS A 366 -35.21 11.63 -0.26
N GLY A 367 -34.44 10.56 -0.42
CA GLY A 367 -33.86 10.14 -1.69
C GLY A 367 -32.71 11.02 -2.21
N ARG A 368 -32.15 11.91 -1.38
CA ARG A 368 -30.99 12.76 -1.72
C ARG A 368 -29.68 12.00 -1.45
N LEU A 369 -29.53 10.82 -2.05
CA LEU A 369 -28.51 9.83 -1.69
C LEU A 369 -27.08 10.32 -1.97
N LEU A 370 -26.85 10.95 -3.13
CA LEU A 370 -25.53 11.49 -3.48
C LEU A 370 -25.09 12.58 -2.49
N LEU A 371 -25.98 13.53 -2.18
CA LEU A 371 -25.70 14.62 -1.23
C LEU A 371 -25.47 14.09 0.19
N ALA A 372 -26.21 13.05 0.59
CA ALA A 372 -25.99 12.36 1.87
C ALA A 372 -24.58 11.74 1.93
N ALA A 373 -24.14 11.09 0.85
CA ALA A 373 -22.81 10.48 0.77
C ALA A 373 -21.68 11.52 0.77
N GLU A 374 -21.81 12.58 -0.02
CA GLU A 374 -20.84 13.69 -0.04
C GLU A 374 -20.72 14.37 1.33
N LEU A 375 -21.85 14.63 1.98
CA LEU A 375 -21.89 15.21 3.32
C LEU A 375 -21.23 14.26 4.33
N ALA A 376 -21.55 12.97 4.29
CA ALA A 376 -20.97 11.98 5.18
C ALA A 376 -19.43 11.92 5.04
N GLU A 377 -18.92 11.87 3.81
CA GLU A 377 -17.47 11.80 3.54
C GLU A 377 -16.77 13.07 4.01
N ALA A 378 -17.33 14.23 3.68
CA ALA A 378 -16.69 15.49 3.98
C ALA A 378 -16.78 15.90 5.47
N ARG A 379 -17.73 15.31 6.22
CA ARG A 379 -17.79 15.36 7.68
C ARG A 379 -17.04 14.22 8.37
N GLU A 380 -16.31 13.41 7.60
CA GLU A 380 -15.48 12.30 8.08
C GLU A 380 -16.23 11.31 8.99
N LEU A 381 -17.50 11.02 8.66
CA LEU A 381 -18.29 10.06 9.42
C LEU A 381 -17.62 8.67 9.48
N PRO A 382 -17.99 7.80 10.45
CA PRO A 382 -17.40 6.48 10.59
C PRO A 382 -17.46 5.67 9.29
N ALA A 383 -16.40 4.92 8.99
CA ALA A 383 -16.26 4.21 7.71
C ALA A 383 -17.47 3.30 7.34
N PRO A 384 -18.11 2.56 8.28
CA PRO A 384 -19.34 1.80 7.98
C PRO A 384 -20.48 2.67 7.41
N ARG A 385 -20.61 3.91 7.91
CA ARG A 385 -21.61 4.88 7.45
C ARG A 385 -21.27 5.37 6.04
N LEU A 386 -20.02 5.71 5.78
CA LEU A 386 -19.55 6.16 4.46
C LEU A 386 -19.79 5.10 3.38
N VAL A 387 -19.39 3.85 3.67
CA VAL A 387 -19.55 2.73 2.73
C VAL A 387 -21.02 2.54 2.40
N ARG A 388 -21.91 2.58 3.40
CA ARG A 388 -23.35 2.53 3.18
C ARG A 388 -23.83 3.65 2.26
N GLN A 389 -23.50 4.90 2.56
CA GLN A 389 -24.05 6.04 1.82
C GLN A 389 -23.58 6.03 0.35
N TRP A 390 -22.32 5.72 0.10
CA TRP A 390 -21.81 5.60 -1.27
C TRP A 390 -22.43 4.41 -2.02
N MET A 391 -22.69 3.28 -1.35
CA MET A 391 -23.43 2.18 -1.98
C MET A 391 -24.88 2.54 -2.31
N LEU A 392 -25.57 3.27 -1.42
CA LEU A 392 -26.92 3.76 -1.69
C LEU A 392 -26.95 4.76 -2.84
N ALA A 393 -25.94 5.62 -2.94
CA ALA A 393 -25.78 6.58 -4.03
C ALA A 393 -25.43 5.92 -5.38
N GLY A 394 -25.19 4.60 -5.44
CA GLY A 394 -24.81 3.85 -6.64
C GLY A 394 -23.31 3.82 -6.94
N GLU A 395 -22.50 4.62 -6.23
CA GLU A 395 -21.05 4.73 -6.40
C GLU A 395 -20.29 3.63 -5.64
N THR A 396 -20.52 2.39 -6.07
CA THR A 396 -20.01 1.19 -5.40
C THR A 396 -18.47 1.16 -5.39
N ASP A 397 -17.81 1.54 -6.48
CA ASP A 397 -16.33 1.55 -6.55
C ASP A 397 -15.69 2.50 -5.52
N ARG A 398 -16.32 3.65 -5.27
CA ARG A 398 -15.89 4.59 -4.25
C ARG A 398 -16.10 4.00 -2.85
N ALA A 399 -17.24 3.38 -2.60
CA ALA A 399 -17.52 2.68 -1.35
C ALA A 399 -16.49 1.57 -1.07
N LEU A 400 -16.16 0.75 -2.07
CA LEU A 400 -15.17 -0.33 -1.97
C LEU A 400 -13.75 0.23 -1.76
N THR A 401 -13.42 1.35 -2.38
CA THR A 401 -12.14 2.03 -2.16
C THR A 401 -12.00 2.52 -0.72
N ILE A 402 -13.05 3.14 -0.16
CA ILE A 402 -13.08 3.57 1.24
C ILE A 402 -13.01 2.36 2.18
N ALA A 403 -13.76 1.29 1.89
CA ALA A 403 -13.74 0.07 2.69
C ALA A 403 -12.35 -0.57 2.73
N ARG A 404 -11.63 -0.61 1.61
CA ARG A 404 -10.24 -1.10 1.52
C ARG A 404 -9.29 -0.20 2.28
N GLN A 405 -9.26 1.09 1.97
CA GLN A 405 -8.31 2.05 2.56
C GLN A 405 -8.45 2.16 4.08
N ARG A 406 -9.69 2.10 4.59
CA ARG A 406 -9.97 2.18 6.03
C ARG A 406 -10.06 0.82 6.72
N SER A 407 -9.80 -0.28 6.01
CA SER A 407 -9.94 -1.66 6.53
C SER A 407 -11.31 -1.90 7.19
N ALA A 408 -12.39 -1.44 6.56
CA ALA A 408 -13.72 -1.30 7.17
C ALA A 408 -14.77 -2.30 6.66
N PHE A 409 -14.41 -3.26 5.81
CA PHE A 409 -15.37 -4.24 5.25
C PHE A 409 -16.18 -4.98 6.31
N GLY A 410 -15.50 -5.59 7.29
CA GLY A 410 -16.19 -6.37 8.33
C GLY A 410 -17.17 -5.53 9.16
N ALA A 411 -16.75 -4.33 9.58
CA ALA A 411 -17.59 -3.40 10.31
C ALA A 411 -18.76 -2.86 9.47
N ALA A 412 -18.53 -2.58 8.18
CA ALA A 412 -19.56 -2.12 7.25
C ALA A 412 -20.60 -3.21 6.95
N VAL A 413 -20.18 -4.46 6.74
CA VAL A 413 -21.09 -5.60 6.56
C VAL A 413 -21.94 -5.79 7.81
N LEU A 414 -21.33 -5.83 9.00
CA LEU A 414 -22.07 -5.97 10.26
C LEU A 414 -23.07 -4.81 10.46
N TYR A 415 -22.66 -3.59 10.12
CA TYR A 415 -23.51 -2.40 10.20
C TYR A 415 -24.73 -2.49 9.27
N LEU A 416 -24.55 -3.00 8.05
CA LEU A 416 -25.64 -3.21 7.10
C LEU A 416 -26.55 -4.39 7.50
N GLU A 417 -26.00 -5.48 8.04
CA GLU A 417 -26.76 -6.64 8.52
C GLU A 417 -27.64 -6.32 9.72
N THR A 418 -27.11 -5.56 10.68
CA THR A 418 -27.85 -5.11 11.86
C THR A 418 -29.08 -4.27 11.46
N ARG A 419 -29.02 -3.62 10.29
CA ARG A 419 -30.11 -2.82 9.72
C ARG A 419 -30.92 -3.55 8.66
N LEU A 420 -30.71 -4.86 8.48
CA LEU A 420 -31.40 -5.70 7.51
C LEU A 420 -31.34 -5.15 6.06
N SER A 421 -30.24 -4.49 5.71
CA SER A 421 -30.10 -3.87 4.39
C SER A 421 -29.82 -4.93 3.30
N PRO A 422 -30.48 -4.86 2.13
CA PRO A 422 -30.19 -5.76 1.01
C PRO A 422 -28.78 -5.55 0.41
N LEU A 423 -28.11 -4.45 0.77
CA LEU A 423 -26.72 -4.17 0.39
C LEU A 423 -25.70 -5.04 1.15
N ALA A 424 -26.08 -5.62 2.30
CA ALA A 424 -25.18 -6.44 3.11
C ALA A 424 -24.61 -7.66 2.35
N PRO A 425 -25.42 -8.52 1.70
CA PRO A 425 -24.89 -9.62 0.89
C PRO A 425 -24.04 -9.12 -0.28
N ILE A 426 -24.40 -8.01 -0.93
CA ILE A 426 -23.64 -7.43 -2.05
C ILE A 426 -22.24 -7.02 -1.59
N LEU A 427 -22.15 -6.24 -0.50
CA LEU A 427 -20.86 -5.82 0.06
C LEU A 427 -20.01 -7.01 0.51
N ARG A 428 -20.65 -8.06 1.06
CA ARG A 428 -19.98 -9.29 1.47
C ARG A 428 -19.36 -10.02 0.27
N LEU A 429 -20.03 -10.06 -0.88
CA LEU A 429 -19.47 -10.67 -2.09
C LEU A 429 -18.29 -9.88 -2.63
N HIS A 430 -18.38 -8.55 -2.69
CA HIS A 430 -17.22 -7.73 -3.07
C HIS A 430 -16.05 -7.88 -2.11
N TRP A 431 -16.33 -8.00 -0.80
CA TRP A 431 -15.29 -8.26 0.19
C TRP A 431 -14.63 -9.63 -0.04
N ALA A 432 -15.42 -10.68 -0.25
CA ALA A 432 -14.91 -12.01 -0.52
C ALA A 432 -14.10 -12.08 -1.82
N ASP A 433 -14.59 -11.43 -2.89
CA ASP A 433 -13.89 -11.35 -4.16
C ASP A 433 -12.56 -10.60 -4.03
N TRP A 434 -12.52 -9.50 -3.28
CA TRP A 434 -11.28 -8.79 -2.98
C TRP A 434 -10.29 -9.69 -2.23
N LEU A 435 -10.73 -10.41 -1.20
CA LEU A 435 -9.88 -11.36 -0.46
C LEU A 435 -9.35 -12.46 -1.37
N ALA A 436 -10.17 -13.04 -2.25
CA ALA A 436 -9.70 -14.03 -3.21
C ALA A 436 -8.71 -13.44 -4.22
N THR A 437 -8.98 -12.22 -4.69
CA THR A 437 -8.12 -11.47 -5.61
C THR A 437 -6.80 -11.08 -4.97
N THR A 438 -6.67 -11.05 -3.65
CA THR A 438 -5.41 -10.83 -2.92
C THR A 438 -4.74 -12.13 -2.44
N GLY A 439 -5.32 -13.29 -2.73
CA GLY A 439 -4.76 -14.61 -2.36
C GLY A 439 -5.27 -15.17 -1.03
N GLN A 440 -6.13 -14.44 -0.33
CA GLN A 440 -6.72 -14.80 0.95
C GLN A 440 -7.92 -15.75 0.79
N TYR A 441 -7.73 -16.88 0.09
CA TYR A 441 -8.81 -17.81 -0.23
C TYR A 441 -9.53 -18.35 1.01
N GLY A 442 -8.82 -18.65 2.10
CA GLY A 442 -9.43 -19.13 3.34
C GLY A 442 -10.45 -18.13 3.91
N ALA A 443 -10.05 -16.86 4.04
CA ALA A 443 -10.93 -15.80 4.52
C ALA A 443 -12.06 -15.50 3.51
N ALA A 444 -11.76 -15.51 2.21
CA ALA A 444 -12.75 -15.33 1.15
C ALA A 444 -13.87 -16.37 1.22
N ILE A 445 -13.52 -17.65 1.43
CA ILE A 445 -14.47 -18.75 1.61
C ILE A 445 -15.37 -18.48 2.81
N GLU A 446 -14.81 -18.14 3.97
CA GLU A 446 -15.58 -17.89 5.19
C GLU A 446 -16.58 -16.73 5.02
N VAL A 447 -16.14 -15.64 4.38
CA VAL A 447 -16.97 -14.46 4.12
C VAL A 447 -18.07 -14.80 3.12
N ALA A 448 -17.75 -15.43 1.99
CA ALA A 448 -18.73 -15.77 0.95
C ALA A 448 -19.74 -16.84 1.39
N TRP A 449 -19.35 -17.76 2.27
CA TRP A 449 -20.20 -18.91 2.64
C TRP A 449 -21.55 -18.53 3.24
N LYS A 450 -21.61 -17.37 3.92
CA LYS A 450 -22.84 -16.82 4.50
C LYS A 450 -23.86 -16.41 3.44
N VAL A 451 -23.46 -16.30 2.16
CA VAL A 451 -24.33 -16.03 1.02
C VAL A 451 -24.55 -17.34 0.25
N THR A 452 -25.78 -17.85 0.25
CA THR A 452 -26.12 -19.19 -0.27
C THR A 452 -25.73 -19.34 -1.75
N GLU A 453 -25.97 -18.31 -2.55
CA GLU A 453 -25.72 -18.25 -3.98
C GLU A 453 -24.21 -18.32 -4.29
N ALA A 454 -23.37 -17.76 -3.41
CA ALA A 454 -21.92 -17.69 -3.60
C ALA A 454 -21.16 -18.93 -3.12
N ARG A 455 -21.86 -19.94 -2.56
CA ARG A 455 -21.21 -21.20 -2.15
C ARG A 455 -20.54 -21.93 -3.32
N ARG A 456 -21.02 -21.76 -4.57
CA ARG A 456 -20.33 -22.29 -5.76
C ARG A 456 -18.97 -21.63 -5.99
N LEU A 457 -18.88 -20.31 -5.78
CA LEU A 457 -17.63 -19.55 -5.91
C LEU A 457 -16.64 -19.95 -4.80
N ALA A 458 -17.11 -20.06 -3.56
CA ALA A 458 -16.30 -20.53 -2.44
C ALA A 458 -15.70 -21.93 -2.68
N ARG A 459 -16.41 -22.82 -3.40
CA ARG A 459 -15.87 -24.12 -3.80
C ARG A 459 -14.69 -23.99 -4.76
N ARG A 460 -14.75 -23.11 -5.76
CA ARG A 460 -13.62 -22.88 -6.67
C ARG A 460 -12.38 -22.38 -5.92
N TRP A 461 -12.56 -21.48 -4.95
CA TRP A 461 -11.47 -21.00 -4.11
C TRP A 461 -10.90 -22.07 -3.19
N LEU A 462 -11.73 -23.01 -2.72
CA LEU A 462 -11.24 -24.18 -2.00
C LEU A 462 -10.33 -25.02 -2.89
N ASP A 463 -10.70 -25.27 -4.15
CA ASP A 463 -9.86 -26.04 -5.07
C ASP A 463 -8.49 -25.36 -5.30
N HIS A 464 -8.46 -24.02 -5.40
CA HIS A 464 -7.21 -23.26 -5.45
C HIS A 464 -6.37 -23.42 -4.18
N LEU A 465 -6.99 -23.32 -3.01
CA LEU A 465 -6.30 -23.51 -1.72
C LEU A 465 -5.79 -24.95 -1.56
N LEU A 466 -6.54 -25.95 -2.03
CA LEU A 466 -6.11 -27.35 -2.05
C LEU A 466 -4.91 -27.59 -2.97
N ALA A 467 -4.83 -26.87 -4.09
CA ALA A 467 -3.69 -26.94 -5.00
C ALA A 467 -2.40 -26.39 -4.36
N LEU A 468 -2.49 -25.36 -3.50
CA LEU A 468 -1.35 -24.89 -2.67
C LEU A 468 -0.90 -25.97 -1.69
N GLY A 469 -1.86 -26.66 -1.07
CA GLY A 469 -1.61 -27.58 0.03
C GLY A 469 -1.30 -26.86 1.35
N GLY A 470 -0.75 -27.59 2.30
CA GLY A 470 -0.31 -27.06 3.59
C GLY A 470 -1.36 -27.00 4.68
N PRO A 471 -0.98 -26.42 5.84
CA PRO A 471 -1.85 -26.26 6.99
C PRO A 471 -3.14 -25.50 6.68
N ALA A 472 -3.07 -24.44 5.87
CA ALA A 472 -4.25 -23.64 5.50
C ALA A 472 -5.28 -24.46 4.69
N ALA A 473 -4.81 -25.26 3.72
CA ALA A 473 -5.65 -26.17 2.94
C ALA A 473 -6.30 -27.25 3.82
N SER A 474 -5.53 -27.79 4.78
CA SER A 474 -6.00 -28.81 5.72
C SER A 474 -7.12 -28.28 6.62
N LYS A 475 -6.96 -27.05 7.15
CA LYS A 475 -7.99 -26.36 7.93
C LYS A 475 -9.26 -26.13 7.10
N ALA A 476 -9.10 -25.71 5.84
CA ALA A 476 -10.24 -25.45 4.95
C ALA A 476 -11.05 -26.72 4.62
N LEU A 477 -10.40 -27.89 4.46
CA LEU A 477 -11.11 -29.17 4.26
C LEU A 477 -12.05 -29.49 5.42
N VAL A 478 -11.54 -29.37 6.65
CA VAL A 478 -12.33 -29.64 7.86
C VAL A 478 -13.49 -28.64 7.96
N ARG A 479 -13.21 -27.35 7.74
CA ARG A 479 -14.24 -26.30 7.76
C ARG A 479 -15.34 -26.54 6.72
N GLN A 480 -15.00 -27.10 5.56
CA GLN A 480 -15.98 -27.43 4.52
C GLN A 480 -16.87 -28.62 4.90
N LEU A 481 -16.32 -29.63 5.58
CA LEU A 481 -17.11 -30.75 6.11
C LEU A 481 -17.98 -30.34 7.30
N GLU A 482 -17.54 -29.36 8.10
CA GLU A 482 -18.37 -28.73 9.13
C GLU A 482 -19.58 -28.04 8.51
N LEU A 483 -19.36 -27.25 7.46
CA LEU A 483 -20.40 -26.46 6.78
C LEU A 483 -21.26 -27.25 5.78
N SER A 484 -20.80 -28.42 5.30
CA SER A 484 -21.48 -29.25 4.31
C SER A 484 -21.17 -30.75 4.50
N PRO A 485 -21.83 -31.40 5.48
CA PRO A 485 -21.56 -32.80 5.81
C PRO A 485 -21.79 -33.78 4.63
N GLY A 486 -22.73 -33.45 3.74
CA GLY A 486 -23.05 -34.28 2.56
C GLY A 486 -21.89 -34.47 1.57
N ARG A 487 -20.81 -33.69 1.68
CA ARG A 487 -19.61 -33.84 0.85
C ARG A 487 -18.60 -34.85 1.37
N PHE A 488 -18.92 -35.56 2.46
CA PHE A 488 -18.01 -36.54 3.04
C PHE A 488 -17.55 -37.61 2.04
N ALA A 489 -18.42 -38.07 1.14
CA ALA A 489 -18.05 -39.06 0.12
C ALA A 489 -16.92 -38.58 -0.81
N GLU A 490 -16.85 -37.28 -1.09
CA GLU A 490 -15.84 -36.67 -1.97
C GLU A 490 -14.58 -36.26 -1.20
N LEU A 491 -14.74 -35.61 -0.04
CA LEU A 491 -13.63 -34.99 0.69
C LEU A 491 -13.06 -35.90 1.78
N GLY A 492 -13.87 -36.77 2.38
CA GLY A 492 -13.46 -37.69 3.44
C GLY A 492 -12.23 -38.53 3.06
N PRO A 493 -12.20 -39.19 1.88
CA PRO A 493 -11.02 -39.93 1.43
C PRO A 493 -9.76 -39.06 1.30
N LYS A 494 -9.90 -37.79 0.87
CA LYS A 494 -8.76 -36.86 0.77
C LYS A 494 -8.21 -36.51 2.15
N VAL A 495 -9.09 -36.24 3.13
CA VAL A 495 -8.70 -35.97 4.52
C VAL A 495 -8.00 -37.19 5.14
N ILE A 496 -8.57 -38.38 4.95
CA ILE A 496 -8.00 -39.63 5.45
C ILE A 496 -6.62 -39.88 4.83
N GLY A 497 -6.48 -39.69 3.51
CA GLY A 497 -5.20 -39.81 2.81
C GLY A 497 -4.12 -38.82 3.25
N LEU A 498 -4.48 -37.68 3.86
CA LEU A 498 -3.52 -36.77 4.51
C LEU A 498 -3.11 -37.25 5.91
N LEU A 499 -4.00 -37.94 6.61
CA LEU A 499 -3.78 -38.47 7.96
C LEU A 499 -3.03 -39.80 7.98
N GLU A 500 -3.11 -40.59 6.92
CA GLU A 500 -2.49 -41.92 6.85
C GLU A 500 -0.95 -41.92 6.79
N PRO A 501 -0.29 -41.11 5.91
CA PRO A 501 1.16 -41.13 5.77
C PRO A 501 1.90 -40.85 7.08
N SER A 502 3.04 -41.54 7.28
CA SER A 502 3.91 -41.36 8.45
C SER A 502 5.12 -40.48 8.15
N ASP A 503 5.08 -39.75 7.03
CA ASP A 503 6.16 -38.88 6.59
C ASP A 503 6.20 -37.58 7.41
N GLU A 504 7.40 -37.00 7.47
CA GLU A 504 7.67 -35.77 8.22
C GLU A 504 7.28 -34.50 7.43
N VAL A 505 7.01 -34.60 6.12
CA VAL A 505 6.59 -33.45 5.30
C VAL A 505 5.12 -33.13 5.57
N GLY A 506 4.26 -34.15 5.64
CA GLY A 506 2.83 -34.03 5.93
C GLY A 506 2.49 -33.79 7.41
N ARG A 507 3.45 -33.88 8.34
CA ARG A 507 3.19 -33.75 9.78
C ARG A 507 2.45 -32.45 10.13
N GLU A 508 2.83 -31.33 9.52
CA GLU A 508 2.22 -30.03 9.81
C GLU A 508 0.78 -29.93 9.28
N GLU A 509 0.51 -30.52 8.12
CA GLU A 509 -0.84 -30.65 7.57
C GLU A 509 -1.73 -31.48 8.51
N ARG A 510 -1.21 -32.62 9.01
CA ARG A 510 -1.92 -33.49 9.97
C ARG A 510 -2.23 -32.80 11.29
N VAL A 511 -1.24 -32.09 11.86
CA VAL A 511 -1.40 -31.30 13.09
C VAL A 511 -2.47 -30.23 12.90
N ALA A 512 -2.41 -29.47 11.81
CA ALA A 512 -3.39 -28.43 11.50
C ALA A 512 -4.81 -28.97 11.31
N LEU A 513 -4.94 -30.14 10.69
CA LEU A 513 -6.19 -30.85 10.49
C LEU A 513 -6.78 -31.31 11.83
N ALA A 514 -5.96 -31.92 12.69
CA ALA A 514 -6.33 -32.35 14.04
C ALA A 514 -6.77 -31.17 14.92
N GLU A 515 -6.01 -30.07 14.93
CA GLU A 515 -6.36 -28.86 15.66
C GLU A 515 -7.66 -28.23 15.16
N GLN A 516 -7.90 -28.23 13.85
CA GLN A 516 -9.14 -27.69 13.31
C GLN A 516 -10.34 -28.57 13.67
N LEU A 517 -10.20 -29.90 13.58
CA LEU A 517 -11.24 -30.85 14.00
C LEU A 517 -11.61 -30.67 15.47
N ALA A 518 -10.62 -30.49 16.34
CA ALA A 518 -10.82 -30.27 17.77
C ALA A 518 -11.51 -28.93 18.10
N ARG A 519 -11.43 -27.93 17.21
CA ARG A 519 -12.03 -26.60 17.39
C ARG A 519 -13.41 -26.47 16.77
N CYS A 520 -13.90 -27.50 16.07
CA CYS A 520 -15.24 -27.49 15.48
C CYS A 520 -16.30 -27.31 16.58
N LYS A 521 -17.22 -26.36 16.36
CA LYS A 521 -18.26 -26.03 17.35
C LYS A 521 -19.52 -26.86 17.16
N GLU A 522 -19.78 -27.28 15.92
CA GLU A 522 -20.95 -28.06 15.53
C GLU A 522 -20.50 -29.44 15.02
N PRO A 523 -20.30 -30.41 15.92
CA PRO A 523 -19.91 -31.75 15.52
C PRO A 523 -21.00 -32.41 14.67
N ASN A 524 -20.59 -33.15 13.65
CA ASN A 524 -21.49 -33.88 12.76
C ASN A 524 -20.91 -35.26 12.43
N PRO A 525 -21.70 -36.20 11.87
CA PRO A 525 -21.23 -37.57 11.59
C PRO A 525 -20.02 -37.64 10.66
N ALA A 526 -19.90 -36.69 9.71
CA ALA A 526 -18.77 -36.63 8.79
C ALA A 526 -17.46 -36.26 9.51
N LEU A 527 -17.51 -35.32 10.47
CA LEU A 527 -16.36 -34.95 11.29
C LEU A 527 -16.01 -36.06 12.31
N ALA A 528 -17.02 -36.68 12.93
CA ALA A 528 -16.83 -37.80 13.85
C ALA A 528 -16.11 -38.99 13.18
N ALA A 529 -16.44 -39.28 11.91
CA ALA A 529 -15.76 -40.31 11.12
C ALA A 529 -14.26 -40.04 10.91
N LEU A 530 -13.81 -38.78 10.97
CA LEU A 530 -12.41 -38.37 10.82
C LEU A 530 -11.65 -38.35 12.14
N ALA A 531 -12.35 -38.33 13.27
CA ALA A 531 -11.75 -38.20 14.60
C ALA A 531 -10.81 -39.37 14.92
N ARG A 532 -11.21 -40.62 14.63
CA ARG A 532 -10.37 -41.80 14.89
C ARG A 532 -9.07 -41.82 14.06
N PRO A 533 -9.09 -41.61 12.73
CA PRO A 533 -7.87 -41.40 11.95
C PRO A 533 -6.99 -40.24 12.49
N ALA A 534 -7.60 -39.13 12.91
CA ALA A 534 -6.87 -37.98 13.44
C ALA A 534 -6.18 -38.30 14.79
N VAL A 535 -6.86 -38.98 15.71
CA VAL A 535 -6.28 -39.45 16.98
C VAL A 535 -5.05 -40.32 16.71
N ARG A 536 -5.16 -41.29 15.78
CA ARG A 536 -4.03 -42.16 15.41
C ARG A 536 -2.85 -41.36 14.86
N ALA A 537 -3.11 -40.38 13.99
CA ALA A 537 -2.08 -39.49 13.47
C ALA A 537 -1.42 -38.66 14.59
N CYS A 538 -2.21 -38.09 15.50
CA CYS A 538 -1.72 -37.31 16.65
C CYS A 538 -0.81 -38.13 17.57
N VAL A 539 -1.22 -39.37 17.90
CA VAL A 539 -0.43 -40.28 18.74
C VAL A 539 0.88 -40.65 18.06
N ARG A 540 0.83 -40.96 16.75
CA ARG A 540 2.03 -41.26 15.94
C ARG A 540 2.99 -40.07 15.89
N ASP A 541 2.48 -38.87 15.67
CA ASP A 541 3.30 -37.67 15.49
C ASP A 541 3.81 -37.10 16.84
N GLY A 542 3.14 -37.38 17.96
CA GLY A 542 3.53 -36.93 19.31
C GLY A 542 3.62 -35.41 19.46
N SER A 543 2.92 -34.67 18.59
CA SER A 543 3.15 -33.24 18.32
C SER A 543 1.96 -32.33 18.66
N VAL A 544 0.87 -32.90 19.20
CA VAL A 544 -0.40 -32.20 19.40
C VAL A 544 -0.65 -32.00 20.89
N ALA A 545 -1.31 -30.89 21.26
CA ALA A 545 -1.65 -30.59 22.65
C ALA A 545 -2.59 -31.65 23.25
N PRO A 546 -2.43 -32.02 24.55
CA PRO A 546 -3.32 -32.97 25.22
C PRO A 546 -4.80 -32.60 25.12
N ASP A 547 -5.12 -31.31 25.16
CA ASP A 547 -6.51 -30.84 25.06
C ASP A 547 -7.10 -31.06 23.66
N THR A 548 -6.29 -30.85 22.61
CA THR A 548 -6.69 -31.20 21.24
C THR A 548 -6.94 -32.71 21.11
N LEU A 549 -6.09 -33.55 21.70
CA LEU A 549 -6.27 -35.00 21.68
C LEU A 549 -7.54 -35.43 22.41
N ARG A 550 -7.83 -34.85 23.59
CA ARG A 550 -9.07 -35.09 24.33
C ARG A 550 -10.30 -34.70 23.52
N ALA A 551 -10.30 -33.50 22.94
CA ALA A 551 -11.41 -33.04 22.12
C ALA A 551 -11.68 -33.95 20.90
N LEU A 552 -10.62 -34.53 20.30
CA LEU A 552 -10.78 -35.52 19.23
C LEU A 552 -11.34 -36.86 19.72
N LEU A 553 -10.95 -37.31 20.92
CA LEU A 553 -11.52 -38.51 21.53
C LEU A 553 -13.01 -38.31 21.83
N ASP A 554 -13.39 -37.17 22.40
CA ASP A 554 -14.78 -36.81 22.65
C ASP A 554 -15.59 -36.73 21.35
N LEU A 555 -15.01 -36.13 20.30
CA LEU A 555 -15.62 -36.07 18.96
C LEU A 555 -15.82 -37.46 18.34
N SER A 556 -14.93 -38.41 18.63
CA SER A 556 -15.04 -39.78 18.10
C SER A 556 -16.17 -40.58 18.76
N GLY A 557 -16.49 -40.29 20.02
CA GLY A 557 -17.43 -41.08 20.83
C GLY A 557 -16.99 -42.54 21.07
N ASP A 558 -15.73 -42.89 20.79
CA ASP A 558 -15.21 -44.26 20.86
C ASP A 558 -14.50 -44.51 22.20
N GLY A 559 -15.21 -45.10 23.16
CA GLY A 559 -14.67 -45.41 24.48
C GLY A 559 -13.54 -46.45 24.48
N ALA A 560 -13.49 -47.34 23.47
CA ALA A 560 -12.40 -48.29 23.33
C ALA A 560 -11.13 -47.59 22.83
N LEU A 561 -11.27 -46.70 21.84
CA LEU A 561 -10.15 -45.85 21.39
C LEU A 561 -9.59 -45.02 22.55
N ALA A 562 -10.46 -44.41 23.38
CA ALA A 562 -10.04 -43.60 24.52
C ALA A 562 -9.26 -44.41 25.58
N ALA A 563 -9.62 -45.67 25.81
CA ALA A 563 -8.90 -46.56 26.73
C ALA A 563 -7.54 -47.01 26.17
N ASP A 564 -7.43 -47.15 24.86
CA ASP A 564 -6.23 -47.65 24.17
C ASP A 564 -5.17 -46.57 23.87
N VAL A 565 -5.51 -45.28 24.02
CA VAL A 565 -4.56 -44.19 23.73
C VAL A 565 -3.44 -44.18 24.78
N PRO A 566 -2.16 -44.35 24.38
CA PRO A 566 -1.05 -44.27 25.32
C PRO A 566 -0.88 -42.83 25.82
N PRO A 567 -0.28 -42.62 27.01
CA PRO A 567 0.04 -41.28 27.47
C PRO A 567 0.98 -40.60 26.46
N VAL A 568 0.46 -39.59 25.75
CA VAL A 568 1.24 -38.85 24.76
C VAL A 568 2.24 -37.97 25.50
N LYS A 569 3.48 -38.45 25.60
CA LYS A 569 4.60 -37.58 25.95
C LYS A 569 4.75 -36.60 24.80
N GLN A 570 4.41 -35.33 25.04
CA GLN A 570 4.84 -34.28 24.13
C GLN A 570 6.33 -34.46 23.94
N LYS A 571 6.80 -34.58 22.69
CA LYS A 571 8.23 -34.40 22.42
C LYS A 571 8.55 -33.03 23.00
N GLY A 572 9.27 -33.00 24.12
CA GLY A 572 9.69 -31.75 24.75
C GLY A 572 10.35 -30.89 23.69
N ARG A 573 10.22 -29.57 23.80
CA ARG A 573 11.04 -28.65 23.00
C ARG A 573 12.47 -29.13 23.13
N THR A 574 13.00 -29.75 22.09
CA THR A 574 14.40 -30.13 22.05
C THR A 574 15.13 -28.82 22.25
N THR A 575 15.88 -28.69 23.35
CA THR A 575 16.87 -27.63 23.48
C THR A 575 17.63 -27.62 22.16
N PRO A 576 17.64 -26.50 21.43
CA PRO A 576 18.20 -26.49 20.09
C PRO A 576 19.63 -27.00 20.20
N ALA A 577 19.84 -28.22 19.68
CA ALA A 577 21.19 -28.72 19.50
C ALA A 577 21.88 -27.74 18.57
N SER A 578 23.17 -27.49 18.79
CA SER A 578 23.96 -26.69 17.86
C SER A 578 23.92 -27.34 16.49
N LEU A 579 23.18 -26.71 15.56
CA LEU A 579 23.15 -27.12 14.17
C LEU A 579 24.37 -26.51 13.50
N ARG A 580 25.44 -27.29 13.35
CA ARG A 580 26.56 -26.97 12.47
C ARG A 580 26.47 -27.80 11.20
N LEU A 581 26.34 -27.15 10.05
CA LEU A 581 26.27 -27.80 8.75
C LEU A 581 27.38 -27.27 7.86
N GLU A 582 28.22 -28.14 7.34
CA GLU A 582 29.24 -27.81 6.35
C GLU A 582 28.79 -28.38 5.00
N VAL A 583 28.69 -27.52 3.99
CA VAL A 583 28.17 -27.91 2.67
C VAL A 583 29.23 -27.63 1.62
N GLU A 584 29.64 -28.67 0.88
CA GLU A 584 30.65 -28.60 -0.18
C GLU A 584 30.05 -28.76 -1.58
N ASP A 585 29.01 -29.58 -1.71
CA ASP A 585 28.36 -29.88 -2.98
C ASP A 585 27.77 -28.64 -3.65
N CYS A 586 28.16 -28.38 -4.90
CA CYS A 586 27.74 -27.20 -5.66
C CYS A 586 26.70 -27.55 -6.74
N GLY A 587 25.84 -26.58 -7.05
CA GLY A 587 24.97 -26.57 -8.22
C GLY A 587 25.68 -25.99 -9.46
N VAL A 588 24.91 -25.84 -10.54
CA VAL A 588 25.31 -25.25 -11.83
C VAL A 588 24.80 -23.82 -12.02
N MET A 589 23.82 -23.36 -11.23
CA MET A 589 23.27 -22.01 -11.34
C MET A 589 23.49 -21.18 -10.07
N GLN A 590 23.88 -19.91 -10.23
CA GLN A 590 23.88 -18.96 -9.12
C GLN A 590 22.44 -18.65 -8.65
N VAL A 591 22.25 -18.61 -7.33
CA VAL A 591 20.97 -18.20 -6.71
C VAL A 591 21.15 -16.83 -6.04
N PHE A 592 20.29 -15.88 -6.40
CA PHE A 592 20.33 -14.51 -5.88
C PHE A 592 19.43 -14.28 -4.66
N ASP A 593 18.37 -15.07 -4.52
CA ASP A 593 17.47 -15.05 -3.37
C ASP A 593 16.66 -16.34 -3.36
N ALA A 594 16.18 -16.72 -2.19
CA ALA A 594 15.33 -17.90 -2.03
C ALA A 594 14.31 -17.68 -0.91
N ALA A 595 13.17 -18.34 -1.04
CA ALA A 595 12.13 -18.37 -0.02
C ALA A 595 11.50 -19.76 0.11
N LEU A 596 11.07 -20.08 1.32
CA LEU A 596 10.39 -21.33 1.63
C LEU A 596 8.91 -21.20 1.31
N LEU A 597 8.36 -22.18 0.60
CA LEU A 597 6.94 -22.34 0.34
C LEU A 597 6.40 -23.60 1.05
N THR A 598 5.10 -23.78 0.95
CA THR A 598 4.39 -24.96 1.44
C THR A 598 4.97 -26.27 0.89
N ARG A 599 4.91 -27.35 1.69
CA ARG A 599 5.44 -28.69 1.36
C ARG A 599 6.95 -28.69 1.03
N ARG A 600 7.71 -27.80 1.67
CA ARG A 600 9.17 -27.68 1.52
C ARG A 600 9.64 -27.37 0.10
N LYS A 601 8.76 -26.80 -0.73
CA LYS A 601 9.16 -26.23 -2.01
C LYS A 601 9.91 -24.92 -1.75
N MET A 602 10.77 -24.53 -2.69
CA MET A 602 11.51 -23.27 -2.62
C MET A 602 11.21 -22.43 -3.85
N LEU A 603 10.90 -21.15 -3.66
CA LEU A 603 10.94 -20.16 -4.72
C LEU A 603 12.36 -19.60 -4.79
N VAL A 604 12.97 -19.61 -5.97
CA VAL A 604 14.34 -19.15 -6.18
C VAL A 604 14.41 -18.05 -7.23
N ALA A 605 15.29 -17.08 -7.00
CA ALA A 605 15.61 -16.00 -7.91
C ALA A 605 16.94 -16.29 -8.62
N LEU A 606 16.91 -16.31 -9.95
CA LEU A 606 18.02 -16.69 -10.84
C LEU A 606 18.48 -15.52 -11.72
N GLY A 607 18.30 -14.29 -11.24
CA GLY A 607 18.70 -13.06 -11.92
C GLY A 607 17.88 -12.84 -13.19
N GLU A 608 18.58 -12.66 -14.31
CA GLU A 608 17.96 -12.48 -15.63
C GLU A 608 17.22 -13.73 -16.13
N SER A 609 17.57 -14.91 -15.61
CA SER A 609 16.88 -16.16 -15.96
C SER A 609 15.50 -16.28 -15.28
N GLY A 610 15.13 -15.29 -14.49
CA GLY A 610 13.84 -15.17 -13.81
C GLY A 610 13.77 -15.94 -12.50
N ALA A 611 12.60 -16.50 -12.18
CA ALA A 611 12.38 -17.24 -10.94
C ALA A 611 11.86 -18.66 -11.19
N ARG A 612 12.08 -19.58 -10.25
CA ARG A 612 11.60 -20.97 -10.34
C ARG A 612 11.05 -21.46 -9.00
N VAL A 613 10.02 -22.31 -9.05
CA VAL A 613 9.58 -23.09 -7.89
C VAL A 613 10.19 -24.48 -7.99
N VAL A 614 10.98 -24.84 -7.01
CA VAL A 614 11.82 -26.03 -6.97
C VAL A 614 11.32 -26.93 -5.85
N GLY A 615 11.19 -28.23 -6.12
CA GLY A 615 10.90 -29.23 -5.11
C GLY A 615 12.09 -29.46 -4.17
N PRO A 616 11.88 -30.18 -3.06
CA PRO A 616 12.98 -30.57 -2.16
C PRO A 616 14.01 -31.48 -2.86
N ASP A 617 13.65 -32.09 -3.99
CA ASP A 617 14.49 -32.92 -4.86
C ASP A 617 15.28 -32.12 -5.90
N GLY A 618 15.18 -30.78 -5.91
CA GLY A 618 15.83 -29.92 -6.90
C GLY A 618 15.10 -29.85 -8.24
N ARG A 619 13.98 -30.57 -8.42
CA ARG A 619 13.22 -30.51 -9.67
C ARG A 619 12.40 -29.24 -9.77
N THR A 620 12.49 -28.58 -10.92
CA THR A 620 11.66 -27.41 -11.20
C THR A 620 10.22 -27.85 -11.46
N THR A 621 9.31 -27.35 -10.63
CA THR A 621 7.85 -27.54 -10.80
C THR A 621 7.21 -26.41 -11.60
N ARG A 622 7.84 -25.21 -11.59
CA ARG A 622 7.33 -24.03 -12.27
C ARG A 622 8.44 -23.03 -12.53
N ALA A 623 8.34 -22.26 -13.61
CA ALA A 623 9.29 -21.22 -13.98
C ALA A 623 8.56 -19.93 -14.37
N PHE A 624 9.20 -18.80 -14.09
CA PHE A 624 8.73 -17.46 -14.41
C PHE A 624 9.80 -16.74 -15.20
N ALA A 625 9.41 -16.12 -16.32
CA ALA A 625 10.33 -15.36 -17.16
C ALA A 625 10.68 -13.97 -16.61
N ALA A 626 9.98 -13.49 -15.57
CA ALA A 626 10.21 -12.19 -14.96
C ALA A 626 11.58 -12.13 -14.26
N PRO A 627 12.49 -11.21 -14.64
CA PRO A 627 13.80 -11.07 -14.00
C PRO A 627 13.69 -10.91 -12.49
N SER A 628 14.47 -11.69 -11.75
CA SER A 628 14.31 -11.86 -10.31
C SER A 628 15.67 -11.91 -9.63
N PHE A 629 16.00 -10.86 -8.87
CA PHE A 629 17.19 -10.80 -8.01
C PHE A 629 16.83 -10.78 -6.52
N ARG A 630 15.66 -10.23 -6.18
CA ARG A 630 15.10 -10.26 -4.82
C ARG A 630 13.65 -10.71 -4.87
N LEU A 631 13.25 -11.48 -3.86
CA LEU A 631 11.90 -12.01 -3.71
C LEU A 631 11.23 -11.39 -2.48
N ILE A 632 9.95 -11.06 -2.60
CA ILE A 632 9.10 -10.63 -1.50
C ILE A 632 7.91 -11.57 -1.47
N ILE A 633 7.65 -12.22 -0.34
CA ILE A 633 6.68 -13.32 -0.27
C ILE A 633 5.39 -12.86 0.40
N SER A 634 4.25 -13.32 -0.12
CA SER A 634 2.96 -13.09 0.52
C SER A 634 2.84 -13.89 1.82
N ASP A 635 2.09 -13.39 2.80
CA ASP A 635 1.76 -14.10 4.04
C ASP A 635 1.07 -15.45 3.78
N HIS A 636 0.45 -15.62 2.61
CA HIS A 636 -0.29 -16.82 2.21
C HIS A 636 0.52 -17.79 1.33
N LEU A 637 1.76 -17.44 0.99
CA LEU A 637 2.69 -18.23 0.19
C LEU A 637 2.16 -18.62 -1.21
N ASP A 638 1.15 -17.91 -1.70
CA ASP A 638 0.51 -18.14 -3.00
C ASP A 638 1.01 -17.15 -4.07
N ARG A 639 1.63 -16.05 -3.63
CA ARG A 639 2.17 -14.99 -4.48
C ARG A 639 3.53 -14.52 -4.01
N ALA A 640 4.29 -13.94 -4.93
CA ALA A 640 5.54 -13.27 -4.63
C ALA A 640 5.72 -12.02 -5.51
N LEU A 641 6.49 -11.04 -5.04
CA LEU A 641 7.05 -10.01 -5.90
C LEU A 641 8.47 -10.39 -6.29
N ALA A 642 8.80 -10.22 -7.56
CA ALA A 642 10.14 -10.29 -8.09
C ALA A 642 10.66 -8.88 -8.37
N LEU A 643 11.83 -8.56 -7.81
CA LEU A 643 12.52 -7.29 -8.06
C LEU A 643 13.77 -7.50 -8.90
N ALA A 644 13.94 -6.63 -9.89
CA ALA A 644 15.17 -6.49 -10.66
C ALA A 644 15.63 -5.04 -10.66
N ARG A 645 16.83 -4.78 -10.15
CA ARG A 645 17.39 -3.43 -10.06
C ARG A 645 18.19 -3.09 -11.32
N ARG A 646 17.92 -1.92 -11.89
CA ARG A 646 18.58 -1.32 -13.06
C ARG A 646 18.98 0.12 -12.72
N GLY A 647 20.21 0.29 -12.25
CA GLY A 647 20.67 1.59 -11.75
C GLY A 647 19.88 2.03 -10.51
N GLU A 648 19.18 3.17 -10.63
CA GLU A 648 18.34 3.75 -9.57
C GLU A 648 16.89 3.26 -9.61
N VAL A 649 16.51 2.50 -10.63
CA VAL A 649 15.14 2.02 -10.82
C VAL A 649 15.06 0.53 -10.51
N SER A 650 13.98 0.11 -9.86
CA SER A 650 13.66 -1.30 -9.62
C SER A 650 12.39 -1.67 -10.34
N ARG A 651 12.47 -2.64 -11.27
CA ARG A 651 11.28 -3.21 -11.92
C ARG A 651 10.64 -4.24 -10.99
N VAL A 652 9.32 -4.21 -10.90
CA VAL A 652 8.54 -5.03 -9.97
C VAL A 652 7.57 -5.90 -10.75
N HIS A 653 7.65 -7.22 -10.56
CA HIS A 653 6.69 -8.18 -11.11
C HIS A 653 5.96 -8.88 -9.98
N LEU A 654 4.64 -9.06 -10.12
CA LEU A 654 3.84 -9.94 -9.27
C LEU A 654 3.79 -11.34 -9.89
N LEU A 655 4.29 -12.33 -9.16
CA LEU A 655 4.25 -13.74 -9.51
C LEU A 655 3.07 -14.41 -8.82
N ASP A 656 2.23 -15.07 -9.60
CA ASP A 656 1.19 -15.97 -9.09
C ASP A 656 1.78 -17.39 -9.02
N LEU A 657 2.03 -17.85 -7.80
CA LEU A 657 2.66 -19.14 -7.55
C LEU A 657 1.72 -20.32 -7.77
N LEU A 658 0.41 -20.07 -7.97
CA LEU A 658 -0.62 -21.07 -8.26
C LEU A 658 -0.89 -21.24 -9.75
N SER A 659 -1.08 -20.15 -10.49
CA SER A 659 -1.31 -20.21 -11.93
C SER A 659 0.00 -20.33 -12.72
N GLY A 660 1.11 -19.83 -12.17
CA GLY A 660 2.37 -19.66 -12.90
C GLY A 660 2.40 -18.41 -13.79
N GLY A 661 1.38 -17.55 -13.70
CA GLY A 661 1.39 -16.24 -14.33
C GLY A 661 2.34 -15.27 -13.65
N SER A 662 2.80 -14.28 -14.42
CA SER A 662 3.50 -13.11 -13.90
C SER A 662 2.89 -11.85 -14.50
N ARG A 663 2.68 -10.84 -13.67
CA ARG A 663 2.20 -9.51 -14.09
C ARG A 663 3.27 -8.47 -13.81
N ASP A 664 3.63 -7.69 -14.81
CA ASP A 664 4.49 -6.52 -14.63
C ASP A 664 3.69 -5.40 -13.97
N LEU A 665 4.17 -4.90 -12.84
CA LEU A 665 3.56 -3.77 -12.14
C LEU A 665 4.17 -2.43 -12.55
N GLY A 666 5.37 -2.46 -13.17
CA GLY A 666 6.12 -1.29 -13.60
C GLY A 666 7.40 -1.06 -12.79
N GLU A 667 7.83 0.19 -12.77
CA GLU A 667 9.12 0.63 -12.23
C GLU A 667 8.96 1.51 -10.98
N LEU A 668 9.77 1.22 -9.94
CA LEU A 668 9.91 2.04 -8.74
C LEU A 668 11.28 2.71 -8.70
N PRO A 669 11.35 4.05 -8.76
CA PRO A 669 12.60 4.78 -8.62
C PRO A 669 13.04 4.87 -7.15
N ASP A 670 14.36 4.91 -6.92
CA ASP A 670 15.00 5.17 -5.62
C ASP A 670 14.56 4.23 -4.48
N LEU A 671 14.32 2.97 -4.79
CA LEU A 671 13.99 1.95 -3.80
C LEU A 671 15.18 1.71 -2.84
N SER A 672 15.11 2.28 -1.64
CA SER A 672 16.19 2.24 -0.64
C SER A 672 16.08 1.05 0.32
N ALA A 673 14.86 0.73 0.74
CA ALA A 673 14.53 -0.37 1.64
C ALA A 673 13.10 -0.85 1.39
N PHE A 674 12.75 -2.06 1.81
CA PHE A 674 11.41 -2.61 1.63
C PHE A 674 11.13 -3.73 2.64
N ALA A 675 9.85 -3.95 2.94
CA ALA A 675 9.43 -5.11 3.70
C ALA A 675 9.70 -6.39 2.89
N PRO A 676 10.31 -7.43 3.49
CA PRO A 676 10.68 -8.68 2.79
C PRO A 676 9.47 -9.59 2.48
N ASP A 677 8.28 -9.17 2.91
CA ASP A 677 7.01 -9.87 2.78
C ASP A 677 5.85 -8.87 2.60
N PHE A 678 4.67 -9.34 2.17
CA PHE A 678 3.44 -8.54 2.02
C PHE A 678 2.16 -9.33 2.39
N ASP A 679 1.05 -8.65 2.70
CA ASP A 679 -0.19 -9.29 3.17
C ASP A 679 -1.12 -9.82 2.05
N GLY A 680 -0.61 -9.89 0.82
CA GLY A 680 -1.37 -10.20 -0.40
C GLY A 680 -1.94 -8.98 -1.13
N ALA A 681 -2.15 -7.86 -0.42
CA ALA A 681 -2.78 -6.65 -0.96
C ALA A 681 -1.85 -5.43 -0.98
N LEU A 682 -1.11 -5.20 0.11
CA LEU A 682 -0.27 -4.03 0.33
C LEU A 682 1.17 -4.45 0.59
N TRP A 683 2.08 -3.86 -0.17
CA TRP A 683 3.52 -4.00 0.04
C TRP A 683 4.14 -2.67 0.47
N PHE A 684 4.97 -2.69 1.51
CA PHE A 684 5.62 -1.49 2.04
C PHE A 684 7.04 -1.34 1.49
N ALA A 685 7.29 -0.19 0.87
CA ALA A 685 8.55 0.13 0.22
C ALA A 685 8.98 1.55 0.58
N ALA A 686 10.27 1.76 0.78
CA ALA A 686 10.85 3.07 1.03
C ALA A 686 11.52 3.62 -0.23
N LEU A 687 11.16 4.86 -0.56
CA LEU A 687 11.70 5.61 -1.71
C LEU A 687 12.49 6.80 -1.13
N GLY A 688 13.80 6.61 -0.95
CA GLY A 688 14.70 7.58 -0.31
C GLY A 688 14.25 8.02 1.09
N HIS A 689 13.64 9.21 1.17
CA HIS A 689 13.13 9.85 2.40
C HIS A 689 11.61 9.72 2.59
N SER A 690 11.03 8.68 1.98
CA SER A 690 9.60 8.40 2.09
C SER A 690 9.33 6.92 2.26
N ILE A 691 8.22 6.59 2.92
CA ILE A 691 7.68 5.23 2.98
C ILE A 691 6.32 5.22 2.31
N VAL A 692 6.07 4.20 1.47
CA VAL A 692 4.82 4.02 0.73
C VAL A 692 4.23 2.64 0.97
N ALA A 693 2.90 2.55 0.96
CA ALA A 693 2.18 1.30 0.80
C ALA A 693 1.70 1.19 -0.66
N VAL A 694 2.21 0.20 -1.38
CA VAL A 694 1.89 -0.10 -2.77
C VAL A 694 0.69 -1.04 -2.81
N ASP A 695 -0.38 -0.64 -3.49
CA ASP A 695 -1.57 -1.46 -3.73
C ASP A 695 -1.33 -2.41 -4.90
N LEU A 696 -1.22 -3.69 -4.58
CA LEU A 696 -0.96 -4.76 -5.54
C LEU A 696 -2.24 -5.24 -6.24
N ALA A 697 -3.43 -4.87 -5.74
CA ALA A 697 -4.68 -5.16 -6.43
C ALA A 697 -4.93 -4.19 -7.61
N ALA A 698 -4.26 -3.03 -7.63
CA ALA A 698 -4.32 -2.10 -8.73
C ALA A 698 -3.66 -2.65 -10.00
N ALA A 699 -4.01 -2.10 -11.18
CA ALA A 699 -3.46 -2.51 -12.47
C ALA A 699 -1.95 -2.23 -12.64
N GLY A 700 -1.34 -1.44 -11.76
CA GLY A 700 0.09 -1.14 -11.72
C GLY A 700 0.50 -0.58 -10.35
N LEU A 701 1.72 -0.04 -10.24
CA LEU A 701 2.26 0.52 -9.00
C LEU A 701 1.51 1.80 -8.57
N ARG A 702 0.41 1.64 -7.83
CA ARG A 702 -0.30 2.74 -7.16
C ARG A 702 -0.02 2.73 -5.67
N THR A 703 0.15 3.90 -5.07
CA THR A 703 0.36 4.03 -3.62
C THR A 703 -0.95 4.38 -2.92
N SER A 704 -1.40 3.56 -1.98
CA SER A 704 -2.61 3.79 -1.18
C SER A 704 -2.34 4.65 0.07
N TRP A 705 -1.10 4.63 0.55
CA TRP A 705 -0.63 5.41 1.70
C TRP A 705 0.83 5.83 1.49
N ARG A 706 1.19 7.00 2.04
CA ARG A 706 2.54 7.53 1.97
C ARG A 706 2.82 8.44 3.16
N VAL A 707 4.05 8.36 3.68
CA VAL A 707 4.63 9.38 4.56
C VAL A 707 5.83 9.99 3.84
N THR A 708 5.76 11.29 3.60
CA THR A 708 6.82 12.09 2.96
C THR A 708 7.63 12.87 3.99
N ALA A 709 8.82 13.33 3.60
CA ALA A 709 9.69 14.19 4.41
C ALA A 709 10.08 13.55 5.75
N LEU A 710 10.48 12.27 5.70
CA LEU A 710 11.13 11.63 6.84
C LEU A 710 12.45 12.37 7.18
N PRO A 711 12.90 12.35 8.45
CA PRO A 711 14.08 13.09 8.90
C PRO A 711 15.39 12.64 8.21
N GLY A 712 15.37 11.48 7.55
CA GLY A 712 16.42 11.08 6.63
C GLY A 712 16.06 9.81 5.87
N ARG A 713 17.09 9.07 5.44
CA ARG A 713 16.94 7.91 4.57
C ARG A 713 16.46 6.69 5.35
N VAL A 714 15.46 5.99 4.80
CA VAL A 714 15.00 4.73 5.37
C VAL A 714 16.00 3.63 4.99
N LEU A 715 16.60 3.02 6.01
CA LEU A 715 17.61 1.96 5.86
C LEU A 715 17.00 0.55 5.91
N SER A 716 15.92 0.37 6.67
CA SER A 716 15.30 -0.94 6.86
C SER A 716 13.80 -0.81 7.13
N VAL A 717 13.04 -1.77 6.61
CA VAL A 717 11.57 -1.84 6.74
C VAL A 717 11.22 -3.27 7.09
N ALA A 718 10.42 -3.45 8.14
CA ALA A 718 9.97 -4.77 8.58
C ALA A 718 8.50 -4.71 8.96
N ARG A 719 7.74 -5.75 8.66
CA ARG A 719 6.32 -5.82 9.01
C ARG A 719 5.93 -7.19 9.57
N SER A 720 4.77 -7.19 10.22
CA SER A 720 4.00 -8.37 10.59
C SER A 720 2.56 -8.16 10.09
N SER A 721 1.66 -9.07 10.43
CA SER A 721 0.22 -8.85 10.24
C SER A 721 -0.37 -7.69 11.07
N THR A 722 0.35 -7.23 12.11
CA THR A 722 -0.17 -6.26 13.10
C THR A 722 0.68 -5.00 13.25
N SER A 723 1.88 -4.97 12.68
CA SER A 723 2.81 -3.87 12.89
C SER A 723 3.73 -3.66 11.70
N LEU A 724 4.12 -2.40 11.49
CA LEU A 724 5.14 -1.97 10.55
C LEU A 724 6.19 -1.19 11.32
N SER A 725 7.46 -1.50 11.13
CA SER A 725 8.57 -0.75 11.67
C SER A 725 9.49 -0.28 10.55
N ILE A 726 10.01 0.94 10.70
CA ILE A 726 11.01 1.52 9.80
C ILE A 726 12.19 2.06 10.62
N ALA A 727 13.40 1.90 10.09
CA ALA A 727 14.62 2.47 10.65
C ALA A 727 15.14 3.57 9.72
N ILE A 728 15.34 4.77 10.27
CA ILE A 728 15.63 6.01 9.55
C ILE A 728 16.96 6.55 10.06
N GLU A 729 17.90 6.78 9.15
CA GLU A 729 19.12 7.49 9.46
C GLU A 729 18.82 8.99 9.56
N ALA A 730 18.67 9.49 10.78
CA ALA A 730 18.41 10.91 11.04
C ALA A 730 19.74 11.66 11.13
N HIS A 731 19.92 12.67 10.27
CA HIS A 731 21.09 13.54 10.31
C HIS A 731 20.85 14.72 11.24
N ILE A 732 21.64 14.81 12.32
CA ILE A 732 21.64 15.96 13.21
C ILE A 732 22.77 16.89 12.77
N PRO A 733 22.47 18.15 12.35
CA PRO A 733 23.52 19.11 12.01
C PRO A 733 24.44 19.33 13.22
N LEU A 734 25.74 19.02 13.07
CA LEU A 734 26.80 19.05 14.11
C LEU A 734 26.73 17.96 15.20
N GLY A 735 25.89 16.92 15.05
CA GLY A 735 25.76 15.78 15.97
C GLY A 735 26.28 14.46 15.41
N THR A 736 26.38 13.43 16.26
CA THR A 736 26.51 12.05 15.79
C THR A 736 25.23 11.64 15.06
N PRO A 737 25.30 10.91 13.93
CA PRO A 737 24.10 10.39 13.30
C PRO A 737 23.29 9.57 14.32
N GLU A 738 21.98 9.73 14.28
CA GLU A 738 21.05 8.95 15.09
C GLU A 738 20.23 8.04 14.20
N LEU A 739 19.90 6.85 14.71
CA LEU A 739 19.00 5.94 14.06
C LEU A 739 17.64 6.05 14.75
N GLU A 740 16.65 6.59 14.05
CA GLU A 740 15.27 6.62 14.52
C GLU A 740 14.53 5.37 14.07
N VAL A 741 13.86 4.69 15.00
CA VAL A 741 12.96 3.57 14.73
C VAL A 741 11.53 4.03 14.97
N TRP A 742 10.71 3.99 13.93
CA TRP A 742 9.30 4.36 14.00
C TRP A 742 8.44 3.10 13.85
N ARG A 743 7.41 2.96 14.69
CA ARG A 743 6.49 1.82 14.67
C ARG A 743 5.06 2.26 14.45
N TYR A 744 4.41 1.61 13.50
CA TYR A 744 3.01 1.77 13.15
C TYR A 744 2.24 0.49 13.48
N ASP A 745 0.96 0.64 13.84
CA ASP A 745 0.02 -0.46 13.90
C ASP A 745 -0.58 -0.72 12.52
N LEU A 746 -0.66 -1.99 12.15
CA LEU A 746 -1.37 -2.47 10.96
C LEU A 746 -2.71 -3.13 11.37
N PRO A 747 -3.72 -3.12 10.47
CA PRO A 747 -3.70 -2.56 9.12
C PRO A 747 -3.97 -1.04 9.06
N HIS A 748 -4.25 -0.38 10.18
CA HIS A 748 -4.69 1.02 10.22
C HIS A 748 -3.61 2.09 9.99
N MET A 749 -2.34 1.69 9.89
CA MET A 749 -1.17 2.56 9.64
C MET A 749 -1.05 3.71 10.64
N VAL A 750 -1.38 3.46 11.91
CA VAL A 750 -1.33 4.46 12.98
C VAL A 750 0.05 4.44 13.62
N LEU A 751 0.76 5.57 13.59
CA LEU A 751 2.05 5.70 14.27
C LEU A 751 1.87 5.59 15.79
N ARG A 752 2.56 4.63 16.40
CA ARG A 752 2.51 4.36 17.84
C ARG A 752 3.71 4.85 18.60
N ASP A 753 4.88 4.76 17.97
CA ASP A 753 6.14 4.90 18.68
C ASP A 753 7.22 5.49 17.79
N ARG A 754 8.09 6.29 18.39
CA ARG A 754 9.31 6.86 17.81
C ARG A 754 10.41 6.76 18.84
N THR A 755 11.43 5.97 18.55
CA THR A 755 12.55 5.74 19.45
C THR A 755 13.85 6.03 18.73
N ALA A 756 14.75 6.79 19.36
CA ALA A 756 16.08 7.07 18.81
C ALA A 756 17.13 6.16 19.45
N ALA A 757 18.17 5.83 18.67
CA ALA A 757 19.36 5.14 19.09
C ALA A 757 20.59 5.91 18.61
N ALA A 758 21.65 5.95 19.43
CA ALA A 758 22.95 6.41 18.96
C ALA A 758 23.44 5.47 17.84
N TRP A 759 23.94 6.04 16.74
CA TRP A 759 24.30 5.28 15.55
C TRP A 759 25.72 5.56 15.09
N SER A 760 26.46 4.48 14.77
CA SER A 760 27.87 4.55 14.38
C SER A 760 28.11 4.23 12.89
N GLY A 761 27.05 4.10 12.08
CA GLY A 761 27.15 3.89 10.63
C GLY A 761 27.18 2.43 10.16
N GLY A 762 26.46 1.55 10.86
CA GLY A 762 26.36 0.11 10.55
C GLY A 762 25.31 -0.28 9.51
N LEU A 763 25.06 -1.58 9.34
CA LEU A 763 23.90 -2.11 8.60
C LEU A 763 22.81 -2.55 9.60
N PRO A 764 21.63 -1.90 9.64
CA PRO A 764 20.59 -2.24 10.60
C PRO A 764 19.69 -3.39 10.11
N ALA A 765 19.46 -4.37 10.98
CA ALA A 765 18.35 -5.32 10.88
C ALA A 765 17.21 -4.87 11.77
N LEU A 766 15.98 -4.93 11.24
CA LEU A 766 14.79 -4.48 11.94
C LEU A 766 13.76 -5.60 12.00
N GLY A 767 13.11 -5.74 13.15
CA GLY A 767 11.95 -6.60 13.34
C GLY A 767 10.67 -5.79 13.32
N ALA A 768 9.57 -6.42 12.93
CA ALA A 768 8.25 -5.79 12.87
C ALA A 768 7.76 -5.24 14.22
N ASN A 769 8.28 -5.77 15.33
CA ASN A 769 8.00 -5.32 16.69
C ASN A 769 8.82 -4.08 17.09
N GLY A 770 9.71 -3.60 16.22
CA GLY A 770 10.66 -2.53 16.49
C GLY A 770 11.94 -3.00 17.19
N ALA A 771 12.18 -4.31 17.26
CA ALA A 771 13.48 -4.85 17.67
C ALA A 771 14.53 -4.43 16.63
N LEU A 772 15.61 -3.82 17.10
CA LEU A 772 16.68 -3.32 16.27
C LEU A 772 17.96 -4.07 16.61
N ALA A 773 18.73 -4.38 15.58
CA ALA A 773 20.08 -4.86 15.75
C ALA A 773 20.95 -4.41 14.58
N ALA A 774 22.26 -4.36 14.78
CA ALA A 774 23.16 -3.78 13.80
C ALA A 774 24.53 -4.43 13.77
N ILE A 775 25.08 -4.48 12.55
CA ILE A 775 26.48 -4.78 12.31
C ILE A 775 27.26 -3.48 12.40
N GLU A 776 28.18 -3.40 13.35
CA GLU A 776 29.07 -2.26 13.55
C GLU A 776 30.53 -2.74 13.54
N ARG A 777 31.48 -1.81 13.36
CA ARG A 777 32.89 -2.11 13.63
C ARG A 777 33.14 -1.98 15.11
N ASP A 778 33.99 -2.84 15.67
CA ASP A 778 34.32 -2.72 17.09
C ASP A 778 35.02 -1.38 17.34
N SER A 779 34.57 -0.67 18.38
CA SER A 779 35.23 0.53 18.87
C SER A 779 36.62 0.25 19.43
N ALA A 780 36.86 -0.96 19.96
CA ALA A 780 38.16 -1.36 20.52
C ALA A 780 39.13 -1.89 19.46
N ASP A 781 38.63 -2.60 18.46
CA ASP A 781 39.40 -3.11 17.32
C ASP A 781 38.61 -2.92 16.01
N PRO A 782 38.83 -1.83 15.25
CA PRO A 782 38.10 -1.55 14.01
C PRO A 782 38.25 -2.61 12.91
N SER A 783 39.19 -3.56 13.05
CA SER A 783 39.35 -4.71 12.17
C SER A 783 38.33 -5.82 12.46
N GLN A 784 37.77 -5.84 13.67
CA GLN A 784 36.70 -6.75 14.07
C GLN A 784 35.34 -6.16 13.73
N VAL A 785 34.48 -7.02 13.22
CA VAL A 785 33.07 -6.72 13.02
C VAL A 785 32.31 -7.27 14.21
N VAL A 786 31.59 -6.40 14.89
CA VAL A 786 30.78 -6.75 16.07
C VAL A 786 29.31 -6.53 15.78
N TRP A 787 28.51 -7.34 16.44
CA TRP A 787 27.07 -7.18 16.43
C TRP A 787 26.58 -6.54 17.71
N ARG A 788 25.62 -5.61 17.58
CA ARG A 788 24.91 -5.04 18.72
C ARG A 788 23.40 -5.22 18.54
N THR A 789 22.77 -5.84 19.52
CA THR A 789 21.31 -5.77 19.70
C THR A 789 20.98 -4.52 20.49
N PHE A 790 19.79 -3.95 20.27
CA PHE A 790 19.32 -2.80 21.03
C PHE A 790 18.13 -3.20 21.89
N THR A 791 18.22 -2.91 23.18
CA THR A 791 17.11 -3.05 24.12
C THR A 791 16.36 -1.75 24.26
N ARG A 792 15.05 -1.85 24.44
CA ARG A 792 14.21 -0.70 24.78
C ARG A 792 14.31 -0.45 26.27
N ASP A 793 14.98 0.62 26.65
CA ASP A 793 15.05 1.08 28.03
C ASP A 793 14.10 2.25 28.25
N TRP A 794 13.32 2.16 29.33
CA TRP A 794 12.45 3.25 29.76
C TRP A 794 13.23 4.13 30.75
N GLN A 795 13.84 5.20 30.27
CA GLN A 795 14.62 6.14 31.09
C GLN A 795 13.92 7.50 31.14
N ARG A 796 13.50 7.94 32.34
CA ARG A 796 12.96 9.30 32.62
C ARG A 796 11.93 9.83 31.61
N GLY A 797 10.95 9.00 31.23
CA GLY A 797 9.84 9.42 30.35
C GLY A 797 10.19 9.58 28.87
N SER A 798 11.38 9.17 28.42
CA SER A 798 11.75 9.02 27.02
C SER A 798 12.12 7.56 26.73
N GLN A 799 11.66 7.03 25.60
CA GLN A 799 12.05 5.70 25.14
C GLN A 799 13.35 5.82 24.34
N ALA A 800 14.44 5.24 24.86
CA ALA A 800 15.72 5.19 24.17
C ALA A 800 16.09 3.73 23.88
N LEU A 801 16.71 3.50 22.74
CA LEU A 801 17.31 2.21 22.41
C LEU A 801 18.76 2.21 22.89
N THR A 802 19.08 1.30 23.82
CA THR A 802 20.42 1.13 24.37
C THR A 802 21.11 -0.07 23.72
N PRO A 803 22.34 0.08 23.21
CA PRO A 803 23.07 -1.05 22.66
C PRO A 803 23.46 -2.02 23.79
N GLU A 804 23.18 -3.30 23.60
CA GLU A 804 23.70 -4.37 24.43
C GLU A 804 25.20 -4.63 24.18
N PRO A 805 25.90 -5.34 25.10
CA PRO A 805 27.27 -5.79 24.89
C PRO A 805 27.45 -6.50 23.55
N ALA A 806 28.46 -6.07 22.80
CA ALA A 806 28.68 -6.52 21.44
C ALA A 806 29.13 -7.98 21.38
N LEU A 807 28.64 -8.72 20.39
CA LEU A 807 29.04 -10.11 20.14
C LEU A 807 30.02 -10.16 18.94
N PRO A 808 31.19 -10.79 19.08
CA PRO A 808 32.14 -10.91 17.98
C PRO A 808 31.56 -11.82 16.89
N ILE A 809 31.47 -11.31 15.66
CA ILE A 809 31.12 -12.12 14.48
C ILE A 809 32.39 -12.76 13.86
N GLY A 810 33.58 -12.32 14.29
CA GLY A 810 34.88 -12.76 13.76
C GLY A 810 35.32 -11.95 12.53
N ALA A 811 36.54 -12.21 12.04
CA ALA A 811 37.10 -11.53 10.88
C ALA A 811 36.40 -12.01 9.59
N GLY A 812 35.57 -11.17 8.97
CA GLY A 812 34.87 -11.51 7.74
C GLY A 812 34.18 -10.29 7.14
N ASP A 813 34.09 -10.23 5.82
CA ASP A 813 33.45 -9.14 5.11
C ASP A 813 31.94 -9.41 5.04
N VAL A 814 31.13 -8.52 5.62
CA VAL A 814 29.67 -8.67 5.58
C VAL A 814 29.15 -7.94 4.36
N ARG A 815 28.98 -8.71 3.27
CA ARG A 815 28.55 -8.19 1.96
C ARG A 815 27.05 -8.02 1.82
N HIS A 816 26.27 -8.65 2.71
CA HIS A 816 24.81 -8.62 2.68
C HIS A 816 24.27 -8.19 4.04
N PRO A 817 23.16 -7.42 4.05
CA PRO A 817 22.62 -6.94 5.29
C PRO A 817 22.14 -8.10 6.18
N PRO A 818 22.28 -7.96 7.50
CA PRO A 818 21.71 -8.90 8.45
C PRO A 818 20.19 -8.99 8.29
N VAL A 819 19.63 -10.14 8.65
CA VAL A 819 18.18 -10.36 8.67
C VAL A 819 17.71 -10.62 10.09
N LEU A 820 16.54 -10.09 10.46
CA LEU A 820 15.94 -10.24 11.79
C LEU A 820 14.47 -10.63 11.66
N LEU A 821 14.06 -11.66 12.42
CA LEU A 821 12.69 -12.09 12.53
C LEU A 821 12.41 -12.52 13.98
N ASP A 822 11.48 -11.83 14.62
CA ASP A 822 11.13 -12.05 16.03
C ASP A 822 12.36 -11.98 16.96
N ARG A 823 12.81 -13.11 17.48
CA ARG A 823 14.00 -13.22 18.34
C ARG A 823 15.26 -13.67 17.60
N PHE A 824 15.13 -14.15 16.37
CA PHE A 824 16.24 -14.70 15.61
C PHE A 824 16.83 -13.65 14.70
N PHE A 825 18.15 -13.63 14.59
CA PHE A 825 18.84 -12.85 13.57
C PHE A 825 19.95 -13.68 12.94
N ALA A 826 20.13 -13.53 11.63
CA ALA A 826 21.12 -14.27 10.87
C ALA A 826 22.08 -13.30 10.18
N VAL A 827 23.37 -13.64 10.25
CA VAL A 827 24.46 -12.83 9.69
C VAL A 827 25.19 -13.67 8.65
N PRO A 828 25.11 -13.29 7.36
CA PRO A 828 25.96 -13.87 6.32
C PRO A 828 27.33 -13.17 6.32
N ALA A 829 28.38 -13.90 6.68
CA ALA A 829 29.75 -13.43 6.66
C ALA A 829 30.56 -14.17 5.59
N ALA A 830 31.24 -13.44 4.72
CA ALA A 830 32.14 -14.02 3.72
C ALA A 830 33.58 -13.98 4.22
N GLN A 831 34.29 -15.11 4.15
CA GLN A 831 35.74 -15.19 4.34
C GLN A 831 36.39 -15.84 3.10
N PRO A 832 37.66 -15.54 2.80
CA PRO A 832 38.37 -16.21 1.71
C PRO A 832 38.37 -17.74 1.90
N GLY A 833 37.78 -18.46 0.96
CA GLY A 833 37.72 -19.93 0.96
C GLY A 833 36.52 -20.56 1.70
N SER A 834 35.87 -19.83 2.61
CA SER A 834 34.67 -20.31 3.32
C SER A 834 33.77 -19.16 3.72
N SER A 835 32.48 -19.26 3.39
CA SER A 835 31.45 -18.34 3.87
C SER A 835 30.64 -18.99 4.97
N ALA A 836 30.20 -18.23 5.98
CA ALA A 836 29.41 -18.74 7.08
C ALA A 836 28.15 -17.90 7.30
N ILE A 837 27.03 -18.57 7.57
CA ILE A 837 25.79 -17.96 8.03
C ILE A 837 25.58 -18.38 9.48
N ARG A 838 25.64 -17.39 10.39
CA ARG A 838 25.45 -17.61 11.82
C ARG A 838 24.12 -17.07 12.28
N VAL A 839 23.39 -17.86 13.07
CA VAL A 839 22.11 -17.46 13.67
C VAL A 839 22.28 -17.25 15.15
N PHE A 840 21.76 -16.14 15.63
CA PHE A 840 21.79 -15.77 17.03
C PHE A 840 20.36 -15.51 17.53
N SER A 841 20.21 -15.44 18.85
CA SER A 841 18.94 -15.11 19.52
C SER A 841 19.10 -13.88 20.39
N THR A 842 18.10 -12.98 20.36
CA THR A 842 18.05 -11.77 21.19
C THR A 842 17.99 -12.08 22.69
N LYS A 843 17.54 -13.28 23.09
CA LYS A 843 17.44 -13.66 24.51
C LYS A 843 18.72 -14.30 25.08
N ARG A 844 19.81 -14.40 24.29
CA ARG A 844 21.07 -15.08 24.65
C ARG A 844 20.86 -16.51 25.18
N ASP A 845 19.76 -17.15 24.78
CA ASP A 845 19.31 -18.47 25.22
C ASP A 845 19.90 -19.62 24.37
N LEU A 846 20.70 -19.29 23.34
CA LEU A 846 21.41 -20.24 22.51
C LEU A 846 22.88 -20.35 22.97
N PRO A 847 23.27 -21.37 23.76
CA PRO A 847 24.65 -21.52 24.24
C PRO A 847 25.65 -21.77 23.11
N GLN A 848 25.20 -22.28 21.97
CA GLN A 848 25.96 -22.36 20.72
C GLN A 848 25.06 -21.94 19.55
N PRO A 849 25.37 -20.85 18.84
CA PRO A 849 24.56 -20.38 17.71
C PRO A 849 24.59 -21.40 16.55
N PRO A 850 23.46 -21.70 15.90
CA PRO A 850 23.46 -22.45 14.65
C PRO A 850 24.39 -21.79 13.62
N GLU A 851 25.21 -22.60 12.95
CA GLU A 851 26.20 -22.15 11.97
C GLU A 851 26.10 -23.01 10.70
N ILE A 852 25.94 -22.36 9.55
CA ILE A 852 25.96 -23.02 8.25
C ILE A 852 27.19 -22.51 7.50
N VAL A 853 28.14 -23.40 7.25
CA VAL A 853 29.36 -23.12 6.50
C VAL A 853 29.17 -23.56 5.04
N LEU A 854 29.26 -22.60 4.14
CA LEU A 854 29.17 -22.74 2.69
C LEU A 854 30.58 -22.66 2.11
N MET A 855 31.20 -23.81 1.89
CA MET A 855 32.59 -23.88 1.44
C MET A 855 32.75 -23.26 0.06
N GLY A 856 33.73 -22.36 -0.08
CA GLY A 856 34.05 -21.66 -1.33
C GLY A 856 33.00 -20.68 -1.87
N ALA A 857 31.91 -20.41 -1.16
CA ALA A 857 30.96 -19.35 -1.57
C ALA A 857 31.57 -17.97 -1.33
N ASP A 858 31.39 -17.06 -2.29
CA ASP A 858 31.82 -15.66 -2.16
C ASP A 858 30.67 -14.74 -1.76
N ALA A 859 29.42 -15.15 -2.00
CA ALA A 859 28.23 -14.35 -1.77
C ALA A 859 27.10 -15.14 -1.07
N PRO A 860 27.29 -15.56 0.19
CA PRO A 860 26.27 -16.26 0.96
C PRO A 860 25.09 -15.34 1.27
N ARG A 861 23.86 -15.82 1.10
CA ARG A 861 22.64 -15.06 1.39
C ARG A 861 21.77 -15.81 2.36
N ALA A 862 21.16 -15.05 3.28
CA ALA A 862 20.24 -15.54 4.29
C ALA A 862 18.91 -14.79 4.22
N ARG A 863 17.82 -15.51 4.48
CA ARG A 863 16.49 -14.97 4.76
C ARG A 863 15.97 -15.62 6.03
N LEU A 864 15.35 -14.81 6.88
CA LEU A 864 14.48 -15.33 7.93
C LEU A 864 13.03 -15.14 7.48
N GLN A 865 12.24 -16.20 7.59
CA GLN A 865 10.85 -16.22 7.14
C GLN A 865 9.95 -16.91 8.17
N GLY A 866 8.82 -16.29 8.47
CA GLY A 866 7.76 -16.92 9.24
C GLY A 866 6.90 -17.77 8.31
N VAL A 867 6.87 -19.08 8.51
CA VAL A 867 6.00 -20.01 7.77
C VAL A 867 5.20 -20.79 8.79
N ASP A 868 3.88 -20.75 8.69
CA ASP A 868 2.95 -21.43 9.61
C ASP A 868 3.21 -21.13 11.10
N GLY A 869 3.62 -19.89 11.40
CA GLY A 869 3.92 -19.43 12.75
C GLY A 869 5.27 -19.87 13.31
N LYS A 870 6.13 -20.48 12.49
CA LYS A 870 7.49 -20.89 12.87
C LYS A 870 8.57 -20.11 12.13
N PRO A 871 9.69 -19.80 12.80
CA PRO A 871 10.81 -19.11 12.19
C PRO A 871 11.71 -20.09 11.42
N HIS A 872 11.94 -19.78 10.15
CA HIS A 872 12.82 -20.55 9.28
C HIS A 872 13.99 -19.72 8.81
N LEU A 873 15.17 -20.35 8.75
CA LEU A 873 16.33 -19.83 8.05
C LEU A 873 16.39 -20.43 6.65
N ILE A 874 16.45 -19.58 5.64
CA ILE A 874 16.67 -19.97 4.24
C ILE A 874 18.03 -19.44 3.83
N CYS A 875 18.88 -20.31 3.29
CA CYS A 875 20.21 -19.96 2.80
C CYS A 875 20.35 -20.29 1.32
N CYS A 876 21.04 -19.42 0.59
CA CYS A 876 21.44 -19.66 -0.79
C CYS A 876 22.76 -18.97 -1.11
N ASP A 877 23.39 -19.31 -2.22
CA ASP A 877 24.67 -18.70 -2.61
C ASP A 877 24.92 -18.68 -4.13
N ASP A 878 26.09 -18.15 -4.47
CA ASP A 878 26.65 -18.06 -5.82
C ASP A 878 27.01 -19.41 -6.44
N ARG A 879 27.03 -20.50 -5.65
CA ARG A 879 27.29 -21.86 -6.10
C ARG A 879 26.03 -22.72 -6.20
N GLY A 880 24.85 -22.11 -6.13
CA GLY A 880 23.59 -22.79 -6.39
C GLY A 880 23.09 -23.70 -5.28
N ARG A 881 23.62 -23.56 -4.07
CA ARG A 881 23.15 -24.32 -2.89
C ARG A 881 21.87 -23.70 -2.33
N LEU A 882 20.97 -24.53 -1.84
CA LEU A 882 19.68 -24.14 -1.27
C LEU A 882 19.41 -24.93 0.01
N LEU A 883 19.29 -24.20 1.12
CA LEU A 883 19.03 -24.78 2.43
C LEU A 883 17.84 -24.10 3.08
N ALA A 884 17.03 -24.88 3.79
CA ALA A 884 16.00 -24.35 4.68
C ALA A 884 16.03 -25.10 6.01
N CYS A 885 16.04 -24.37 7.12
CA CYS A 885 16.10 -24.92 8.47
C CYS A 885 14.97 -24.36 9.34
N ASP A 886 14.30 -25.23 10.11
CA ASP A 886 13.41 -24.84 11.21
C ASP A 886 14.29 -24.48 12.41
N LEU A 887 14.22 -23.22 12.85
CA LEU A 887 15.08 -22.71 13.92
C LEU A 887 14.60 -23.11 15.32
N ASP A 888 13.30 -23.31 15.51
CA ASP A 888 12.77 -23.76 16.80
C ASP A 888 13.06 -25.25 17.03
N ALA A 889 13.04 -26.04 15.97
CA ALA A 889 13.38 -27.46 16.01
C ALA A 889 14.88 -27.76 15.78
N ALA A 890 15.68 -26.74 15.46
CA ALA A 890 17.08 -26.87 15.02
C ALA A 890 17.27 -27.96 13.95
N ARG A 891 16.42 -27.96 12.93
CA ARG A 891 16.30 -29.06 11.96
C ARG A 891 16.39 -28.61 10.52
N LEU A 892 17.18 -29.31 9.73
CA LEU A 892 17.25 -29.16 8.27
C LEU A 892 15.98 -29.70 7.60
N LEU A 893 15.31 -28.86 6.80
CA LEU A 893 14.10 -29.20 6.06
C LEU A 893 14.38 -29.48 4.59
N VAL A 894 15.23 -28.64 3.99
CA VAL A 894 15.64 -28.72 2.58
C VAL A 894 17.15 -28.60 2.50
N ASN A 895 17.76 -29.47 1.69
CA ASN A 895 19.15 -29.37 1.26
C ASN A 895 19.19 -29.83 -0.19
N THR A 896 19.19 -28.88 -1.10
CA THR A 896 19.17 -29.13 -2.53
C THR A 896 20.12 -28.18 -3.25
N ARG A 897 20.34 -28.44 -4.54
CA ARG A 897 21.22 -27.68 -5.41
C ARG A 897 20.59 -27.54 -6.78
N LEU A 898 20.91 -26.45 -7.47
CA LEU A 898 20.32 -26.09 -8.76
C LEU A 898 21.27 -26.12 -9.92
#